data_AF-A0AAU1JMZ6-F1
#
_entry.id   AF-A0AAU1JMZ6-F1
#
_cell.length_a   1.000
_cell.length_b   1.000
_cell.length_c   1.000
_cell.angle_alpha   90.00
_cell.angle_beta   90.00
_cell.angle_gamma   90.00
#
_symmetry.space_group_name_H-M   'P 1'
#
loop_
_entity.id
_entity.type
_entity.pdbx_description
1 polymer ?
#
loop_
_entity_poly.entity_id
_entity_poly.type
_entity_poly.pdbx_seq_one_letter_code
_entity_poly.pdbx_strand_id
1 'polypeptide(L)'
;MEIIPRWTLAPVPGVAEHEVPLPDGVSAEPAALKAAHAKVLGALSGEPAEEDPALQVSVTGRTLRLRYRTDVLDAEAAARIAGYHLTVLTEPDRPVLLSDAELRFQLDALAGPRRELPDRRVHELFEDMVAVCPDAVAAVQGDRQWTYRELNSRANQLSRGLLSRGLTREGVVAVVLERNLDWMAAVLAVFKAGGVYLPVEPHFPADRVARVLQRAGCALVLTERGSDGSLGDPSERTLYVDEVYAEGHSDGDLGITVTPGQLAYIYFTSGSTGEPKGAMCEHAGFLNHVFAKLDDLGIGAGQVVAQTAPQCFDISLWQLVCAPLVGGRTLLVEQDVILDVARFADTVEAGRVNVLQVVPSYLEAVLAELERQPRRLPDLRCVSVTGEAVKKELVDRWFTARPGVRLVNAYGLTETSDDTNHEVMDRAPDGDRVPLGRPVSNVRVYVVDEDLVPVPLGAPGEIVFSGVCVGRGYVNDPERTKAAFTEDPYRPGERLYRSGDHGRWRPDGKLEFLGRRDSQVKIRGFRVEIGEIENALLRVDGVRDGAVVVVRGTQLVAFCTGPRPVAAGAVRERLAESLPAYMVPSVVHWRASLPLTANGKTDRGTLTALAGDLDAVGDGPDTPAERRLAAAWAVVLGIPADRIGRQDHFFDRGGTSLAAVKLAVALDRAISLKDVTRHPVLADLAGLLDPPVSS
;
A
#
# COMPACT_ATOMS: atom_id res chain seq x y z
N MET A 1 21.95 14.20 -23.88
CA MET A 1 21.29 14.14 -25.20
C MET A 1 19.95 14.85 -25.01
N GLU A 2 19.93 16.14 -25.34
CA GLU A 2 18.74 16.99 -25.20
C GLU A 2 17.70 16.59 -26.25
N ILE A 3 16.46 16.35 -25.80
CA ILE A 3 15.19 16.93 -26.29
C ILE A 3 14.19 16.65 -25.15
N ILE A 4 13.98 17.65 -24.29
CA ILE A 4 12.73 17.77 -23.52
C ILE A 4 12.29 19.22 -23.77
N PRO A 5 11.25 19.46 -24.59
CA PRO A 5 10.79 20.83 -24.80
C PRO A 5 10.20 21.37 -23.51
N ARG A 6 10.55 22.60 -23.16
CA ARG A 6 9.81 23.39 -22.17
C ARG A 6 8.44 23.71 -22.73
N TRP A 7 7.38 23.35 -21.99
CA TRP A 7 6.00 23.67 -22.32
C TRP A 7 5.64 25.01 -21.69
N THR A 8 5.08 25.94 -22.48
CA THR A 8 4.45 27.15 -21.95
C THR A 8 3.14 27.44 -22.67
N LEU A 9 2.15 27.78 -21.83
CA LEU A 9 0.84 28.38 -22.07
C LEU A 9 -0.29 27.41 -22.43
N ALA A 10 -1.34 27.46 -21.59
CA ALA A 10 -2.62 26.79 -21.77
C ALA A 10 -3.19 27.04 -23.18
N PRO A 11 -3.75 26.02 -23.84
CA PRO A 11 -4.28 26.18 -25.18
C PRO A 11 -5.49 27.12 -25.17
N VAL A 12 -5.53 28.02 -26.15
CA VAL A 12 -6.75 28.77 -26.49
C VAL A 12 -7.77 27.76 -27.05
N PRO A 13 -9.06 27.80 -26.65
CA PRO A 13 -10.09 26.94 -27.23
C PRO A 13 -10.15 27.14 -28.75
N GLY A 14 -9.94 26.07 -29.51
CA GLY A 14 -9.84 26.12 -30.95
C GLY A 14 -9.88 24.73 -31.60
N VAL A 15 -9.84 24.72 -32.93
CA VAL A 15 -9.72 23.51 -33.73
C VAL A 15 -8.42 23.56 -34.51
N ALA A 16 -7.61 22.52 -34.40
CA ALA A 16 -6.38 22.35 -35.14
C ALA A 16 -6.48 21.14 -36.10
N GLU A 17 -5.59 21.11 -37.08
CA GLU A 17 -5.48 19.98 -38.02
C GLU A 17 -4.04 19.46 -38.00
N HIS A 18 -3.90 18.14 -38.03
CA HIS A 18 -2.64 17.43 -38.23
C HIS A 18 -2.75 16.56 -39.47
N GLU A 19 -1.76 16.63 -40.36
CA GLU A 19 -1.75 15.92 -41.63
C GLU A 19 -0.52 15.03 -41.74
N VAL A 20 -0.72 13.80 -42.20
CA VAL A 20 0.38 12.87 -42.46
C VAL A 20 0.13 12.12 -43.78
N PRO A 21 1.14 11.97 -44.65
CA PRO A 21 0.97 11.24 -45.90
C PRO A 21 0.79 9.74 -45.66
N LEU A 22 -0.06 9.11 -46.46
CA LEU A 22 -0.22 7.66 -46.49
C LEU A 22 0.97 7.00 -47.22
N PRO A 23 1.52 5.89 -46.69
CA PRO A 23 2.57 5.13 -47.37
C PRO A 23 2.12 4.58 -48.74
N ASP A 24 3.09 4.33 -49.61
CA ASP A 24 2.82 3.76 -50.94
C ASP A 24 2.15 2.38 -50.85
N GLY A 25 1.12 2.18 -51.67
CA GLY A 25 0.31 0.94 -51.66
C GLY A 25 -0.80 0.87 -50.60
N VAL A 26 -0.87 1.80 -49.65
CA VAL A 26 -1.95 1.84 -48.65
C VAL A 26 -3.19 2.53 -49.22
N SER A 27 -4.31 1.81 -49.26
CA SER A 27 -5.64 2.37 -49.57
C SER A 27 -6.42 2.52 -48.27
N ALA A 28 -6.87 3.74 -47.96
CA ALA A 28 -7.70 4.02 -46.80
C ALA A 28 -9.15 4.27 -47.24
N GLU A 29 -9.79 3.23 -47.80
CA GLU A 29 -11.20 3.29 -48.14
C GLU A 29 -12.05 3.62 -46.89
N PRO A 30 -13.22 4.26 -47.04
CA PRO A 30 -14.01 4.73 -45.89
C PRO A 30 -14.29 3.67 -44.83
N ALA A 31 -14.52 2.41 -45.23
CA ALA A 31 -14.73 1.31 -44.30
C ALA A 31 -13.47 0.95 -43.50
N ALA A 32 -12.31 0.89 -44.15
CA ALA A 32 -11.02 0.63 -43.50
C ALA A 32 -10.65 1.76 -42.54
N LEU A 33 -10.86 3.02 -42.94
CA LEU A 33 -10.63 4.18 -42.08
C LEU A 33 -11.57 4.17 -40.86
N LYS A 34 -12.86 3.85 -41.04
CA LYS A 34 -13.81 3.74 -39.93
C LYS A 34 -13.40 2.64 -38.94
N ALA A 35 -13.00 1.47 -39.45
CA ALA A 35 -12.53 0.37 -38.61
C ALA A 35 -11.25 0.73 -37.85
N ALA A 36 -10.29 1.38 -38.52
CA ALA A 36 -9.07 1.87 -37.89
C ALA A 36 -9.37 2.91 -36.81
N HIS A 37 -10.26 3.85 -37.09
CA HIS A 37 -10.67 4.87 -36.14
C HIS A 37 -11.32 4.27 -34.89
N ALA A 38 -12.25 3.33 -35.06
CA ALA A 38 -12.89 2.64 -33.94
C ALA A 38 -11.88 1.85 -33.08
N LYS A 39 -10.91 1.17 -33.72
CA LYS A 39 -9.83 0.46 -33.01
C LYS A 39 -8.95 1.42 -32.21
N VAL A 40 -8.56 2.56 -32.80
CA VAL A 40 -7.73 3.56 -32.13
C VAL A 40 -8.48 4.23 -30.98
N LEU A 41 -9.72 4.65 -31.19
CA LEU A 41 -10.54 5.23 -30.12
C LEU A 41 -10.75 4.24 -28.97
N GLY A 42 -11.06 2.98 -29.29
CA GLY A 42 -11.22 1.93 -28.28
C GLY A 42 -9.98 1.72 -27.42
N ALA A 43 -8.79 1.79 -28.03
CA ALA A 43 -7.54 1.70 -27.29
C ALA A 43 -7.22 2.93 -26.45
N LEU A 44 -7.62 4.14 -26.89
CA LEU A 44 -7.37 5.40 -26.16
C LEU A 44 -8.30 5.56 -24.96
N SER A 45 -9.57 5.14 -25.08
CA SER A 45 -10.57 5.23 -24.02
C SER A 45 -10.55 4.02 -23.07
N GLY A 46 -10.06 2.87 -23.54
CA GLY A 46 -10.22 1.58 -22.86
C GLY A 46 -11.61 0.95 -23.02
N GLU A 47 -12.48 1.52 -23.85
CA GLU A 47 -13.85 1.05 -24.13
C GLU A 47 -14.22 1.23 -25.61
N PRO A 48 -15.03 0.33 -26.21
CA PRO A 48 -15.42 0.47 -27.62
C PRO A 48 -16.05 1.84 -27.92
N ALA A 49 -15.49 2.55 -28.88
CA ALA A 49 -15.97 3.86 -29.31
C ALA A 49 -15.86 3.99 -30.84
N GLU A 50 -16.90 4.49 -31.49
CA GLU A 50 -16.91 4.72 -32.94
C GLU A 50 -16.68 6.19 -33.33
N GLU A 51 -16.96 7.12 -32.42
CA GLU A 51 -16.87 8.55 -32.66
C GLU A 51 -16.37 9.28 -31.40
N ASP A 52 -15.59 10.35 -31.59
CA ASP A 52 -15.21 11.29 -30.55
C ASP A 52 -15.46 12.72 -31.06
N PRO A 53 -16.32 13.53 -30.41
CA PRO A 53 -16.59 14.90 -30.85
C PRO A 53 -15.36 15.82 -30.80
N ALA A 54 -14.29 15.42 -30.09
CA ALA A 54 -13.03 16.15 -30.01
C ALA A 54 -12.02 15.75 -31.09
N LEU A 55 -12.26 14.68 -31.86
CA LEU A 55 -11.34 14.17 -32.88
C LEU A 55 -12.10 13.63 -34.10
N GLN A 56 -11.89 14.25 -35.25
CA GLN A 56 -12.39 13.78 -36.55
C GLN A 56 -11.23 13.32 -37.42
N VAL A 57 -11.39 12.18 -38.08
CA VAL A 57 -10.36 11.61 -38.96
C VAL A 57 -10.91 11.44 -40.37
N SER A 58 -10.16 11.91 -41.36
CA SER A 58 -10.54 11.85 -42.76
C SER A 58 -9.32 11.58 -43.65
N VAL A 59 -9.55 11.12 -44.88
CA VAL A 59 -8.50 10.96 -45.88
C VAL A 59 -8.85 11.79 -47.10
N THR A 60 -7.93 12.65 -47.53
CA THR A 60 -8.07 13.46 -48.75
C THR A 60 -6.90 13.17 -49.67
N GLY A 61 -7.16 12.55 -50.83
CA GLY A 61 -6.08 12.09 -51.72
C GLY A 61 -5.24 11.00 -51.05
N ARG A 62 -3.93 11.27 -50.87
CA ARG A 62 -2.98 10.39 -50.17
C ARG A 62 -2.59 10.93 -48.78
N THR A 63 -3.45 11.74 -48.16
CA THR A 63 -3.17 12.38 -46.88
C THR A 63 -4.23 12.00 -45.86
N LEU A 64 -3.80 11.48 -44.71
CA LEU A 64 -4.61 11.30 -43.52
C LEU A 64 -4.64 12.63 -42.76
N ARG A 65 -5.84 13.12 -42.45
CA ARG A 65 -6.07 14.39 -41.73
C ARG A 65 -6.85 14.14 -40.46
N LEU A 66 -6.29 14.60 -39.35
CA LEU A 66 -6.92 14.62 -38.03
C LEU A 66 -7.31 16.06 -37.72
N ARG A 67 -8.59 16.31 -37.47
CA ARG A 67 -9.12 17.60 -37.02
C ARG A 67 -9.54 17.45 -35.56
N TYR A 68 -8.96 18.23 -34.66
CA TYR A 68 -9.12 18.02 -33.22
C TYR A 68 -9.27 19.32 -32.42
N ARG A 69 -9.88 19.19 -31.26
CA ARG A 69 -10.04 20.27 -30.29
C ARG A 69 -8.77 20.49 -29.48
N THR A 70 -8.21 21.70 -29.52
CA THR A 70 -6.95 22.05 -28.86
C THR A 70 -7.04 22.13 -27.34
N ASP A 71 -8.25 22.23 -26.79
CA ASP A 71 -8.50 22.17 -25.35
C ASP A 71 -8.60 20.72 -24.82
N VAL A 72 -8.59 19.72 -25.72
CA VAL A 72 -8.62 18.29 -25.38
C VAL A 72 -7.33 17.59 -25.77
N LEU A 73 -6.82 17.87 -26.97
CA LEU A 73 -5.62 17.24 -27.53
C LEU A 73 -4.58 18.30 -27.91
N ASP A 74 -3.33 18.06 -27.49
CA ASP A 74 -2.19 18.81 -28.01
C ASP A 74 -1.71 18.23 -29.36
N ALA A 75 -0.82 18.97 -30.03
CA ALA A 75 -0.30 18.58 -31.34
C ALA A 75 0.55 17.29 -31.30
N GLU A 76 1.18 16.99 -30.18
CA GLU A 76 2.02 15.80 -30.03
C GLU A 76 1.16 14.54 -29.87
N ALA A 77 0.09 14.64 -29.08
CA ALA A 77 -0.95 13.63 -28.96
C ALA A 77 -1.63 13.39 -30.30
N ALA A 78 -1.99 14.44 -31.04
CA ALA A 78 -2.57 14.31 -32.38
C ALA A 78 -1.61 13.58 -33.34
N ALA A 79 -0.31 13.91 -33.31
CA ALA A 79 0.70 13.22 -34.13
C ALA A 79 0.83 11.73 -33.76
N ARG A 80 0.82 11.38 -32.47
CA ARG A 80 0.81 9.97 -32.01
C ARG A 80 -0.44 9.25 -32.50
N ILE A 81 -1.61 9.87 -32.36
CA ILE A 81 -2.89 9.30 -32.80
C ILE A 81 -2.89 9.06 -34.31
N ALA A 82 -2.35 9.99 -35.10
CA ALA A 82 -2.16 9.80 -36.54
C ALA A 82 -1.26 8.59 -36.83
N GLY A 83 -0.18 8.43 -36.05
CA GLY A 83 0.69 7.26 -36.08
C GLY A 83 -0.06 5.94 -35.85
N TYR A 84 -0.93 5.86 -34.83
CA TYR A 84 -1.73 4.65 -34.59
C TYR A 84 -2.67 4.32 -35.74
N HIS A 85 -3.30 5.33 -36.34
CA HIS A 85 -4.14 5.12 -37.54
C HIS A 85 -3.30 4.60 -38.71
N LEU A 86 -2.10 5.15 -38.92
CA LEU A 86 -1.18 4.64 -39.94
C LEU A 86 -0.83 3.17 -39.69
N THR A 87 -0.46 2.79 -38.46
CA THR A 87 -0.15 1.40 -38.10
C THR A 87 -1.29 0.45 -38.47
N VAL A 88 -2.54 0.80 -38.14
CA VAL A 88 -3.70 -0.06 -38.46
C VAL A 88 -3.97 -0.13 -39.96
N LEU A 89 -3.78 0.97 -40.69
CA LEU A 89 -3.99 1.02 -42.13
C LEU A 89 -2.88 0.29 -42.92
N THR A 90 -1.65 0.27 -42.41
CA THR A 90 -0.51 -0.39 -43.06
C THR A 90 -0.41 -1.86 -42.68
N GLU A 91 -0.71 -2.20 -41.43
CA GLU A 91 -0.52 -3.53 -40.83
C GLU A 91 -1.78 -3.93 -40.05
N PRO A 92 -2.92 -4.21 -40.73
CA PRO A 92 -4.20 -4.46 -40.06
C PRO A 92 -4.18 -5.68 -39.13
N ASP A 93 -3.34 -6.67 -39.44
CA ASP A 93 -3.16 -7.90 -38.65
C ASP A 93 -2.15 -7.74 -37.50
N ARG A 94 -1.51 -6.57 -37.36
CA ARG A 94 -0.57 -6.32 -36.27
C ARG A 94 -1.33 -6.28 -34.95
N PRO A 95 -0.87 -7.04 -33.93
CA PRO A 95 -1.54 -7.09 -32.63
C PRO A 95 -1.35 -5.78 -31.85
N VAL A 96 -0.23 -5.07 -32.06
CA VAL A 96 0.16 -3.87 -31.32
C VAL A 96 -0.11 -2.61 -32.17
N LEU A 97 -0.85 -1.64 -31.62
CA LEU A 97 -1.10 -0.34 -32.28
C LEU A 97 0.15 0.57 -32.35
N LEU A 98 1.08 0.35 -31.43
CA LEU A 98 2.26 1.16 -31.24
C LEU A 98 3.28 0.89 -32.34
N SER A 99 3.93 1.96 -32.79
CA SER A 99 5.14 1.86 -33.62
C SER A 99 6.26 1.14 -32.86
N ASP A 100 7.23 0.57 -33.58
CA ASP A 100 8.41 -0.07 -32.95
C ASP A 100 9.24 0.92 -32.12
N ALA A 101 9.21 2.21 -32.47
CA ALA A 101 9.89 3.25 -31.71
C ALA A 101 9.18 3.51 -30.37
N GLU A 102 7.86 3.63 -30.39
CA GLU A 102 7.08 3.85 -29.17
C GLU A 102 7.09 2.62 -28.26
N LEU A 103 6.96 1.41 -28.82
CA LEU A 103 7.04 0.18 -28.05
C LEU A 103 8.39 0.08 -27.32
N ARG A 104 9.51 0.31 -28.02
CA ARG A 104 10.84 0.35 -27.37
C ARG A 104 10.95 1.45 -26.33
N PHE A 105 10.39 2.63 -26.58
CA PHE A 105 10.36 3.71 -25.61
C PHE A 105 9.63 3.29 -24.32
N GLN A 106 8.44 2.69 -24.43
CA GLN A 106 7.68 2.24 -23.26
C GLN A 106 8.38 1.09 -22.52
N LEU A 107 9.02 0.16 -23.23
CA LEU A 107 9.69 -0.99 -22.62
C LEU A 107 11.03 -0.63 -21.95
N ASP A 108 11.79 0.30 -22.53
CA ASP A 108 13.17 0.59 -22.11
C ASP A 108 13.36 1.96 -21.48
N ALA A 109 12.76 3.02 -22.04
CA ALA A 109 13.00 4.39 -21.58
C ALA A 109 12.11 4.78 -20.39
N LEU A 110 10.97 4.14 -20.20
CA LEU A 110 10.11 4.30 -19.03
C LEU A 110 10.47 3.36 -17.86
N ALA A 111 11.37 2.40 -18.11
CA ALA A 111 11.90 1.55 -17.04
C ALA A 111 12.71 2.38 -16.03
N GLY A 112 12.80 1.87 -14.80
CA GLY A 112 13.63 2.45 -13.77
C GLY A 112 15.11 2.43 -14.15
N PRO A 113 15.91 3.38 -13.65
CA PRO A 113 17.32 3.46 -13.99
C PRO A 113 18.05 2.16 -13.61
N ARG A 114 19.03 1.77 -14.42
CA ARG A 114 19.87 0.61 -14.08
C ARG A 114 20.79 0.97 -12.91
N ARG A 115 20.77 0.17 -11.86
CA ARG A 115 21.67 0.26 -10.70
C ARG A 115 22.38 -1.07 -10.52
N GLU A 116 23.71 -1.04 -10.53
CA GLU A 116 24.49 -2.22 -10.14
C GLU A 116 24.35 -2.45 -8.62
N LEU A 117 23.96 -3.66 -8.25
CA LEU A 117 23.84 -4.08 -6.86
C LEU A 117 25.12 -4.82 -6.44
N PRO A 118 25.58 -4.64 -5.19
CA PRO A 118 26.70 -5.42 -4.68
C PRO A 118 26.32 -6.90 -4.61
N ASP A 119 27.31 -7.79 -4.77
CA ASP A 119 27.15 -9.23 -4.48
C ASP A 119 27.21 -9.47 -2.96
N ARG A 120 26.20 -8.92 -2.29
CA ARG A 120 25.96 -8.96 -0.85
C ARG A 120 24.47 -9.07 -0.59
N ARG A 121 24.09 -9.62 0.54
CA ARG A 121 22.74 -9.63 1.11
C ARG A 121 22.67 -8.59 2.23
N VAL A 122 21.46 -8.22 2.62
CA VAL A 122 21.22 -7.19 3.65
C VAL A 122 21.97 -7.47 4.96
N HIS A 123 22.01 -8.72 5.42
CA HIS A 123 22.74 -9.07 6.65
C HIS A 123 24.27 -8.97 6.48
N GLU A 124 24.81 -9.25 5.29
CA GLU A 124 26.24 -9.13 5.00
C GLU A 124 26.65 -7.64 4.95
N LEU A 125 25.81 -6.77 4.37
CA LEU A 125 26.03 -5.30 4.42
C LEU A 125 25.98 -4.76 5.86
N PHE A 126 25.12 -5.33 6.69
CA PHE A 126 25.10 -5.01 8.11
C PHE A 126 26.39 -5.46 8.82
N GLU A 127 26.87 -6.69 8.57
CA GLU A 127 28.15 -7.19 9.10
C GLU A 127 29.35 -6.31 8.66
N ASP A 128 29.36 -5.87 7.40
CA ASP A 128 30.36 -4.92 6.89
C ASP A 128 30.35 -3.63 7.74
N MET A 129 29.17 -3.10 8.08
CA MET A 129 29.05 -1.93 8.95
C MET A 129 29.42 -2.21 10.41
N VAL A 130 29.20 -3.42 10.92
CA VAL A 130 29.67 -3.82 12.26
C VAL A 130 31.19 -3.77 12.34
N ALA A 131 31.90 -4.16 11.28
CA ALA A 131 33.36 -4.05 11.23
C ALA A 131 33.85 -2.59 11.18
N VAL A 132 33.07 -1.70 10.55
CA VAL A 132 33.42 -0.27 10.38
C VAL A 132 33.11 0.57 11.63
N CYS A 133 31.93 0.41 12.23
CA CYS A 133 31.49 1.23 13.36
C CYS A 133 30.83 0.40 14.49
N PRO A 134 31.56 -0.54 15.11
CA PRO A 134 30.98 -1.52 16.02
C PRO A 134 30.33 -0.91 17.26
N ASP A 135 30.89 0.20 17.76
CA ASP A 135 30.45 0.83 19.01
C ASP A 135 29.47 2.00 18.77
N ALA A 136 29.12 2.27 17.51
CA ALA A 136 28.04 3.21 17.17
C ALA A 136 26.68 2.58 17.49
N VAL A 137 25.68 3.41 17.78
CA VAL A 137 24.30 2.94 18.03
C VAL A 137 23.63 2.56 16.72
N ALA A 138 23.13 1.32 16.61
CA ALA A 138 22.40 0.82 15.45
C ALA A 138 20.88 0.91 15.61
N ALA A 139 20.38 0.69 16.83
CA ALA A 139 18.95 0.66 17.12
C ALA A 139 18.62 1.24 18.50
N VAL A 140 17.49 1.93 18.60
CA VAL A 140 17.00 2.57 19.83
C VAL A 140 15.51 2.26 20.02
N GLN A 141 15.11 1.96 21.24
CA GLN A 141 13.73 1.80 21.69
C GLN A 141 13.58 2.38 23.10
N GLY A 142 12.86 3.49 23.25
CA GLY A 142 12.80 4.22 24.52
C GLY A 142 14.19 4.52 25.07
N ASP A 143 14.46 4.11 26.31
CA ASP A 143 15.77 4.28 26.96
C ASP A 143 16.77 3.14 26.66
N ARG A 144 16.34 2.11 25.91
CA ARG A 144 17.20 1.00 25.50
C ARG A 144 17.81 1.28 24.13
N GLN A 145 19.07 0.90 23.96
CA GLN A 145 19.76 0.98 22.69
C GLN A 145 20.71 -0.19 22.53
N TRP A 146 20.97 -0.57 21.28
CA TRP A 146 22.04 -1.49 20.94
C TRP A 146 23.01 -0.84 19.96
N THR A 147 24.28 -1.05 20.24
CA THR A 147 25.35 -0.81 19.28
C THR A 147 25.31 -1.82 18.14
N TYR A 148 26.01 -1.52 17.04
CA TYR A 148 26.19 -2.46 15.93
C TYR A 148 26.73 -3.81 16.42
N ARG A 149 27.75 -3.80 17.28
CA ARG A 149 28.34 -5.01 17.87
C ARG A 149 27.32 -5.81 18.68
N GLU A 150 26.57 -5.13 19.54
CA GLU A 150 25.58 -5.78 20.42
C GLU A 150 24.40 -6.38 19.67
N LEU A 151 23.91 -5.69 18.63
CA LEU A 151 22.86 -6.20 17.76
C LEU A 151 23.36 -7.40 16.95
N ASN A 152 24.58 -7.31 16.41
CA ASN A 152 25.18 -8.41 15.64
C ASN A 152 25.40 -9.66 16.50
N SER A 153 25.93 -9.48 17.72
CA SER A 153 26.17 -10.55 18.68
C SER A 153 24.86 -11.30 19.00
N ARG A 154 23.78 -10.57 19.28
CA ARG A 154 22.45 -11.15 19.54
C ARG A 154 21.88 -11.86 18.31
N ALA A 155 21.94 -11.24 17.13
CA ALA A 155 21.48 -11.87 15.90
C ALA A 155 22.24 -13.19 15.63
N ASN A 156 23.56 -13.20 15.85
CA ASN A 156 24.41 -14.38 15.68
C ASN A 156 24.06 -15.50 16.67
N GLN A 157 23.74 -15.17 17.93
CA GLN A 157 23.27 -16.14 18.92
C GLN A 157 21.92 -16.74 18.52
N LEU A 158 20.95 -15.91 18.12
CA LEU A 158 19.66 -16.36 17.64
C LEU A 158 19.80 -17.25 16.39
N SER A 159 20.65 -16.87 15.42
CA SER A 159 20.90 -17.69 14.23
C SER A 159 21.39 -19.10 14.59
N ARG A 160 22.32 -19.20 15.55
CA ARG A 160 22.84 -20.50 16.01
C ARG A 160 21.77 -21.30 16.77
N GLY A 161 20.93 -20.63 17.55
CA GLY A 161 19.76 -21.25 18.17
C GLY A 161 18.78 -21.83 17.15
N LEU A 162 18.51 -21.11 16.06
CA LEU A 162 17.67 -21.60 14.96
C LEU A 162 18.31 -22.81 14.26
N LEU A 163 19.60 -22.74 13.96
CA LEU A 163 20.34 -23.83 13.31
C LEU A 163 20.44 -25.09 14.20
N SER A 164 20.65 -24.93 15.51
CA SER A 164 20.71 -26.06 16.45
C SER A 164 19.39 -26.83 16.53
N ARG A 165 18.28 -26.19 16.15
CA ARG A 165 16.93 -26.78 16.05
C ARG A 165 16.57 -27.23 14.64
N GLY A 166 17.56 -27.36 13.76
CA GLY A 166 17.39 -27.95 12.45
C GLY A 166 16.82 -27.01 11.38
N LEU A 167 16.94 -25.68 11.56
CA LEU A 167 16.67 -24.77 10.47
C LEU A 167 17.57 -25.10 9.28
N THR A 168 16.95 -25.26 8.11
CA THR A 168 17.65 -25.53 6.85
C THR A 168 17.56 -24.31 5.93
N ARG A 169 18.30 -24.35 4.82
CA ARG A 169 18.27 -23.35 3.76
C ARG A 169 16.82 -23.15 3.26
N GLU A 170 16.37 -21.91 3.21
CA GLU A 170 14.97 -21.52 2.92
C GLU A 170 13.91 -22.13 3.87
N GLY A 171 14.30 -22.60 5.05
CA GLY A 171 13.35 -22.98 6.10
C GLY A 171 12.60 -21.74 6.60
N VAL A 172 11.27 -21.81 6.63
CA VAL A 172 10.43 -20.68 7.07
C VAL A 172 10.44 -20.58 8.58
N VAL A 173 10.82 -19.40 9.09
CA VAL A 173 10.79 -19.06 10.51
C VAL A 173 9.70 -18.01 10.72
N ALA A 174 8.65 -18.39 11.43
CA ALA A 174 7.66 -17.44 11.90
C ALA A 174 8.24 -16.63 13.06
N VAL A 175 8.19 -15.31 12.96
CA VAL A 175 8.65 -14.40 14.02
C VAL A 175 7.44 -13.69 14.59
N VAL A 176 7.15 -13.97 15.86
CA VAL A 176 5.97 -13.51 16.59
C VAL A 176 6.46 -12.67 17.77
N LEU A 177 6.78 -11.41 17.52
CA LEU A 177 7.41 -10.51 18.50
C LEU A 177 6.73 -9.15 18.47
N GLU A 178 6.72 -8.47 19.61
CA GLU A 178 6.38 -7.05 19.64
C GLU A 178 7.40 -6.22 18.85
N ARG A 179 7.05 -4.96 18.56
CA ARG A 179 7.99 -4.01 17.94
C ARG A 179 9.04 -3.60 18.96
N ASN A 180 10.12 -4.37 19.03
CA ASN A 180 11.20 -4.17 19.98
C ASN A 180 12.58 -4.47 19.38
N LEU A 181 13.63 -4.24 20.15
CA LEU A 181 15.01 -4.48 19.69
C LEU A 181 15.24 -5.95 19.29
N ASP A 182 14.66 -6.90 20.04
CA ASP A 182 14.79 -8.33 19.78
C ASP A 182 14.14 -8.76 18.46
N TRP A 183 13.08 -8.09 18.01
CA TRP A 183 12.53 -8.27 16.67
C TRP A 183 13.55 -7.94 15.57
N MET A 184 14.34 -6.87 15.74
CA MET A 184 15.42 -6.54 14.81
C MET A 184 16.51 -7.63 14.79
N ALA A 185 16.92 -8.11 15.96
CA ALA A 185 17.89 -9.20 16.06
C ALA A 185 17.36 -10.48 15.41
N ALA A 186 16.07 -10.82 15.62
CA ALA A 186 15.42 -11.98 15.04
C ALA A 186 15.38 -11.94 13.51
N VAL A 187 15.03 -10.80 12.92
CA VAL A 187 15.04 -10.63 11.46
C VAL A 187 16.43 -10.86 10.87
N LEU A 188 17.46 -10.21 11.44
CA LEU A 188 18.84 -10.42 11.01
C LEU A 188 19.29 -11.88 11.24
N ALA A 189 18.85 -12.49 12.33
CA ALA A 189 19.20 -13.86 12.67
C ALA A 189 18.67 -14.87 11.65
N VAL A 190 17.43 -14.70 11.20
CA VAL A 190 16.82 -15.54 10.16
C VAL A 190 17.58 -15.42 8.85
N PHE A 191 17.92 -14.19 8.43
CA PHE A 191 18.70 -13.96 7.22
C PHE A 191 20.11 -14.56 7.30
N LYS A 192 20.82 -14.36 8.41
CA LYS A 192 22.16 -14.92 8.67
C LYS A 192 22.17 -16.45 8.69
N ALA A 193 21.07 -17.08 9.12
CA ALA A 193 20.92 -18.53 9.11
C ALA A 193 20.50 -19.09 7.73
N GLY A 194 20.21 -18.22 6.75
CA GLY A 194 19.71 -18.61 5.42
C GLY A 194 18.27 -19.10 5.42
N GLY A 195 17.49 -18.75 6.46
CA GLY A 195 16.06 -19.02 6.57
C GLY A 195 15.20 -17.93 5.92
N VAL A 196 13.89 -18.14 5.93
CA VAL A 196 12.89 -17.21 5.37
C VAL A 196 12.10 -16.57 6.50
N TYR A 197 12.10 -15.25 6.54
CA TYR A 197 11.38 -14.48 7.55
C TYR A 197 9.88 -14.43 7.25
N LEU A 198 9.06 -14.89 8.19
CA LEU A 198 7.60 -14.73 8.16
C LEU A 198 7.15 -13.94 9.38
N PRO A 199 6.78 -12.66 9.25
CA PRO A 199 6.20 -11.91 10.35
C PRO A 199 4.79 -12.37 10.68
N VAL A 200 4.53 -12.47 11.98
CA VAL A 200 3.19 -12.72 12.51
C VAL A 200 2.91 -11.70 13.60
N GLU A 201 1.76 -11.01 13.49
CA GLU A 201 1.32 -10.06 14.50
C GLU A 201 0.86 -10.83 15.76
N PRO A 202 1.49 -10.62 16.93
CA PRO A 202 1.17 -11.35 18.15
C PRO A 202 -0.29 -11.17 18.59
N HIS A 203 -0.91 -10.04 18.26
CA HIS A 203 -2.30 -9.72 18.62
C HIS A 203 -3.34 -10.20 17.60
N PHE A 204 -2.95 -10.93 16.54
CA PHE A 204 -3.93 -11.52 15.62
C PHE A 204 -4.66 -12.70 16.26
N PRO A 205 -5.90 -13.01 15.82
CA PRO A 205 -6.63 -14.16 16.34
C PRO A 205 -5.88 -15.46 16.13
N ALA A 206 -5.90 -16.35 17.14
CA ALA A 206 -5.12 -17.59 17.13
C ALA A 206 -5.42 -18.47 15.91
N ASP A 207 -6.70 -18.58 15.52
CA ASP A 207 -7.13 -19.31 14.33
C ASP A 207 -6.48 -18.78 13.04
N ARG A 208 -6.34 -17.45 12.92
CA ARG A 208 -5.67 -16.83 11.77
C ARG A 208 -4.18 -17.15 11.78
N VAL A 209 -3.53 -17.04 12.93
CA VAL A 209 -2.11 -17.37 13.09
C VAL A 209 -1.86 -18.82 12.73
N ALA A 210 -2.64 -19.77 13.26
CA ALA A 210 -2.53 -21.18 12.95
C ALA A 210 -2.65 -21.47 11.43
N ARG A 211 -3.62 -20.86 10.74
CA ARG A 211 -3.77 -20.98 9.28
C ARG A 211 -2.56 -20.43 8.51
N VAL A 212 -2.03 -19.28 8.93
CA VAL A 212 -0.82 -18.69 8.32
C VAL A 212 0.38 -19.61 8.50
N LEU A 213 0.62 -20.09 9.73
CA LEU A 213 1.75 -20.97 10.04
C LEU A 213 1.68 -22.29 9.26
N GLN A 214 0.50 -22.91 9.21
CA GLN A 214 0.25 -24.13 8.46
C GLN A 214 0.48 -23.91 6.97
N ARG A 215 -0.11 -22.85 6.40
CA ARG A 215 -0.02 -22.56 4.96
C ARG A 215 1.39 -22.21 4.52
N ALA A 216 2.15 -21.51 5.35
CA ALA A 216 3.55 -21.20 5.07
C ALA A 216 4.49 -22.42 5.24
N GLY A 217 4.03 -23.50 5.87
CA GLY A 217 4.88 -24.66 6.16
C GLY A 217 6.00 -24.32 7.14
N CYS A 218 5.70 -23.55 8.19
CA CYS A 218 6.71 -23.05 9.13
C CYS A 218 7.52 -24.18 9.76
N ALA A 219 8.85 -24.05 9.67
CA ALA A 219 9.79 -24.97 10.28
C ALA A 219 9.93 -24.68 11.79
N LEU A 220 10.06 -23.41 12.14
CA LEU A 220 10.25 -22.93 13.52
C LEU A 220 9.40 -21.68 13.78
N VAL A 221 9.09 -21.44 15.05
CA VAL A 221 8.47 -20.21 15.54
C VAL A 221 9.43 -19.56 16.55
N LEU A 222 9.82 -18.32 16.33
CA LEU A 222 10.61 -17.52 17.28
C LEU A 222 9.70 -16.45 17.89
N THR A 223 9.58 -16.47 19.22
CA THR A 223 8.66 -15.61 19.97
C THR A 223 9.28 -15.10 21.27
N GLU A 224 8.55 -14.26 21.99
CA GLU A 224 8.88 -13.81 23.34
C GLU A 224 7.69 -14.05 24.28
N ARG A 225 7.98 -14.07 25.58
CA ARG A 225 6.93 -14.26 26.60
C ARG A 225 5.94 -13.10 26.54
N GLY A 226 4.65 -13.42 26.44
CA GLY A 226 3.57 -12.44 26.33
C GLY A 226 3.10 -12.20 24.90
N SER A 227 3.88 -12.58 23.88
CA SER A 227 3.50 -12.55 22.46
C SER A 227 2.99 -13.91 21.95
N ASP A 228 3.01 -14.94 22.80
CA ASP A 228 2.66 -16.33 22.49
C ASP A 228 1.16 -16.63 22.62
N GLY A 229 0.35 -15.70 23.11
CA GLY A 229 -1.09 -15.92 23.34
C GLY A 229 -1.89 -16.31 22.08
N SER A 230 -1.42 -15.92 20.89
CA SER A 230 -2.03 -16.27 19.60
C SER A 230 -1.50 -17.58 18.98
N LEU A 231 -0.49 -18.21 19.60
CA LEU A 231 0.12 -19.44 19.09
C LEU A 231 -0.59 -20.72 19.57
N GLY A 232 -1.54 -20.60 20.51
CA GLY A 232 -2.11 -21.76 21.19
C GLY A 232 -1.08 -22.45 22.07
N ASP A 233 -1.14 -23.78 22.19
CA ASP A 233 -0.17 -24.56 22.97
C ASP A 233 1.21 -24.56 22.26
N PRO A 234 2.28 -24.03 22.88
CA PRO A 234 3.60 -24.01 22.27
C PRO A 234 4.10 -25.42 21.93
N SER A 235 4.50 -25.62 20.67
CA SER A 235 5.10 -26.88 20.22
C SER A 235 6.61 -26.92 20.50
N GLU A 236 7.25 -28.08 20.33
CA GLU A 236 8.73 -28.21 20.36
C GLU A 236 9.46 -27.34 19.32
N ARG A 237 8.72 -26.80 18.33
CA ARG A 237 9.24 -25.89 17.29
C ARG A 237 9.20 -24.42 17.70
N THR A 238 8.65 -24.10 18.87
CA THR A 238 8.58 -22.75 19.41
C THR A 238 9.83 -22.46 20.25
N LEU A 239 10.56 -21.42 19.89
CA LEU A 239 11.72 -20.90 20.61
C LEU A 239 11.36 -19.57 21.27
N TYR A 240 11.74 -19.41 22.53
CA TYR A 240 11.71 -18.11 23.19
C TYR A 240 13.08 -17.42 23.07
N VAL A 241 13.07 -16.14 22.72
CA VAL A 241 14.28 -15.34 22.53
C VAL A 241 15.21 -15.35 23.76
N ASP A 242 14.64 -15.21 24.96
CA ASP A 242 15.38 -15.22 26.23
C ASP A 242 16.06 -16.57 26.50
N GLU A 243 15.38 -17.67 26.21
CA GLU A 243 15.92 -19.02 26.35
C GLU A 243 17.08 -19.26 25.38
N VAL A 244 16.95 -18.81 24.12
CA VAL A 244 18.02 -18.94 23.13
C VAL A 244 19.26 -18.13 23.53
N TYR A 245 19.10 -16.93 24.09
CA TYR A 245 20.24 -16.18 24.64
C TYR A 245 20.89 -16.89 25.83
N ALA A 246 20.09 -17.51 26.71
CA ALA A 246 20.57 -18.25 27.88
C ALA A 246 21.39 -19.51 27.52
N GLU A 247 21.22 -20.06 26.31
CA GLU A 247 22.03 -21.17 25.80
C GLU A 247 23.51 -20.80 25.57
N GLY A 248 23.84 -19.50 25.50
CA GLY A 248 25.23 -19.04 25.42
C GLY A 248 25.94 -19.43 24.13
N HIS A 249 25.21 -19.46 23.00
CA HIS A 249 25.79 -19.68 21.68
C HIS A 249 26.91 -18.67 21.38
N SER A 250 27.86 -19.07 20.54
CA SER A 250 28.87 -18.15 20.02
C SER A 250 28.22 -16.97 19.28
N ASP A 251 28.84 -15.80 19.37
CA ASP A 251 28.32 -14.55 18.84
C ASP A 251 29.10 -14.01 17.61
N GLY A 252 30.08 -14.76 17.11
CA GLY A 252 30.80 -14.42 15.88
C GLY A 252 29.94 -14.64 14.62
N ASP A 253 30.28 -13.99 13.51
CA ASP A 253 29.52 -14.14 12.26
C ASP A 253 29.54 -15.58 11.74
N LEU A 254 28.45 -16.00 11.12
CA LEU A 254 28.21 -17.41 10.78
C LEU A 254 28.94 -17.83 9.51
N GLY A 255 29.15 -16.92 8.55
CA GLY A 255 29.76 -17.22 7.26
C GLY A 255 28.91 -18.13 6.35
N ILE A 256 27.59 -18.17 6.56
CA ILE A 256 26.67 -18.96 5.73
C ILE A 256 26.40 -18.22 4.41
N THR A 257 26.68 -18.87 3.29
CA THR A 257 26.39 -18.30 1.96
C THR A 257 24.89 -18.36 1.64
N VAL A 258 24.24 -17.20 1.72
CA VAL A 258 22.90 -16.97 1.15
C VAL A 258 23.07 -16.51 -0.30
N THR A 259 22.20 -16.86 -1.26
CA THR A 259 22.30 -16.41 -2.67
C THR A 259 21.21 -15.39 -3.01
N PRO A 260 21.40 -14.53 -4.04
CA PRO A 260 20.41 -13.49 -4.40
C PRO A 260 19.00 -14.03 -4.71
N GLY A 261 18.91 -15.21 -5.35
CA GLY A 261 17.63 -15.84 -5.69
C GLY A 261 16.96 -16.62 -4.55
N GLN A 262 17.54 -16.65 -3.35
CA GLN A 262 16.88 -17.27 -2.20
C GLN A 262 15.75 -16.39 -1.66
N LEU A 263 14.73 -17.01 -1.10
CA LEU A 263 13.66 -16.31 -0.37
C LEU A 263 14.27 -15.58 0.83
N ALA A 264 13.97 -14.29 0.93
CA ALA A 264 14.24 -13.49 2.11
C ALA A 264 13.06 -13.57 3.07
N TYR A 265 11.84 -13.36 2.56
CA TYR A 265 10.66 -13.27 3.40
C TYR A 265 9.37 -13.71 2.70
N ILE A 266 8.35 -13.98 3.51
CA ILE A 266 6.97 -14.22 3.09
C ILE A 266 6.07 -13.27 3.85
N TYR A 267 5.28 -12.47 3.14
CA TYR A 267 4.24 -11.62 3.74
C TYR A 267 2.87 -12.09 3.30
N PHE A 268 1.96 -12.27 4.27
CA PHE A 268 0.58 -12.65 4.00
C PHE A 268 -0.28 -11.42 3.75
N THR A 269 -1.00 -11.45 2.63
CA THR A 269 -2.01 -10.45 2.27
C THR A 269 -3.40 -11.09 2.21
N SER A 270 -4.45 -10.28 2.29
CA SER A 270 -5.83 -10.75 2.08
C SER A 270 -6.00 -11.35 0.69
N GLY A 271 -6.76 -12.45 0.58
CA GLY A 271 -6.97 -13.15 -0.68
C GLY A 271 -8.40 -13.05 -1.21
N SER A 272 -8.57 -12.93 -2.53
CA SER A 272 -9.88 -12.79 -3.18
C SER A 272 -10.83 -13.97 -2.96
N THR A 273 -10.32 -15.18 -2.70
CA THR A 273 -11.15 -16.36 -2.33
C THR A 273 -11.44 -16.44 -0.83
N GLY A 274 -11.07 -15.42 -0.07
CA GLY A 274 -11.28 -15.32 1.37
C GLY A 274 -10.29 -16.05 2.27
N GLU A 275 -9.21 -16.60 1.71
CA GLU A 275 -8.09 -17.13 2.49
C GLU A 275 -6.81 -16.31 2.20
N PRO A 276 -6.04 -15.91 3.24
CA PRO A 276 -4.80 -15.16 3.09
C PRO A 276 -3.79 -15.86 2.17
N LYS A 277 -3.07 -15.08 1.36
CA LYS A 277 -2.03 -15.56 0.43
C LYS A 277 -0.66 -15.00 0.83
N GLY A 278 0.35 -15.87 0.93
CA GLY A 278 1.71 -15.46 1.30
C GLY A 278 2.56 -15.18 0.08
N ALA A 279 2.93 -13.93 -0.18
CA ALA A 279 3.81 -13.54 -1.28
C ALA A 279 5.27 -13.84 -0.93
N MET A 280 5.96 -14.59 -1.77
CA MET A 280 7.35 -15.03 -1.57
C MET A 280 8.31 -14.07 -2.27
N CYS A 281 9.15 -13.35 -1.51
CA CYS A 281 10.12 -12.40 -2.05
C CYS A 281 11.55 -12.87 -1.86
N GLU A 282 12.39 -12.61 -2.86
CA GLU A 282 13.78 -13.04 -2.91
C GLU A 282 14.73 -11.94 -2.40
N HIS A 283 15.91 -12.33 -1.92
CA HIS A 283 16.92 -11.41 -1.41
C HIS A 283 17.33 -10.34 -2.42
N ALA A 284 17.38 -10.66 -3.72
CA ALA A 284 17.71 -9.70 -4.78
C ALA A 284 16.68 -8.57 -4.88
N GLY A 285 15.38 -8.90 -4.88
CA GLY A 285 14.29 -7.93 -4.92
C GLY A 285 14.28 -7.05 -3.67
N PHE A 286 14.44 -7.66 -2.50
CA PHE A 286 14.54 -6.94 -1.24
C PHE A 286 15.73 -5.96 -1.21
N LEU A 287 16.91 -6.41 -1.62
CA LEU A 287 18.11 -5.57 -1.66
C LEU A 287 17.93 -4.40 -2.63
N ASN A 288 17.34 -4.64 -3.80
CA ASN A 288 17.05 -3.59 -4.77
C ASN A 288 16.13 -2.52 -4.17
N HIS A 289 15.06 -2.95 -3.50
CA HIS A 289 14.13 -2.05 -2.82
C HIS A 289 14.83 -1.22 -1.72
N VAL A 290 15.67 -1.84 -0.90
CA VAL A 290 16.45 -1.13 0.13
C VAL A 290 17.32 -0.05 -0.49
N PHE A 291 18.02 -0.34 -1.60
CA PHE A 291 18.82 0.68 -2.27
C PHE A 291 17.98 1.81 -2.89
N ALA A 292 16.81 1.51 -3.45
CA ALA A 292 15.88 2.54 -3.90
C ALA A 292 15.46 3.47 -2.75
N LYS A 293 15.21 2.92 -1.55
CA LYS A 293 14.93 3.71 -0.35
C LYS A 293 16.11 4.56 0.09
N LEU A 294 17.31 4.00 0.10
CA LEU A 294 18.52 4.73 0.46
C LEU A 294 18.75 5.92 -0.46
N ASP A 295 18.65 5.71 -1.77
CA ASP A 295 18.88 6.74 -2.79
C ASP A 295 17.78 7.82 -2.74
N ASP A 296 16.50 7.44 -2.86
CA ASP A 296 15.41 8.40 -3.07
C ASP A 296 15.04 9.16 -1.79
N LEU A 297 15.07 8.48 -0.63
CA LEU A 297 14.81 9.12 0.66
C LEU A 297 16.06 9.82 1.22
N GLY A 298 17.23 9.61 0.61
CA GLY A 298 18.51 10.22 0.99
C GLY A 298 19.04 9.72 2.33
N ILE A 299 18.90 8.43 2.61
CA ILE A 299 19.34 7.78 3.85
C ILE A 299 20.85 7.52 3.79
N GLY A 300 21.57 7.96 4.82
CA GLY A 300 23.02 7.80 4.88
C GLY A 300 23.56 7.71 6.31
N ALA A 301 24.88 7.75 6.43
CA ALA A 301 25.57 7.65 7.71
C ALA A 301 25.10 8.70 8.73
N GLY A 302 24.92 8.27 9.97
CA GLY A 302 24.44 9.12 11.07
C GLY A 302 22.96 9.51 11.00
N GLN A 303 22.23 9.13 9.95
CA GLN A 303 20.80 9.43 9.86
C GLN A 303 19.95 8.46 10.67
N VAL A 304 18.78 8.94 11.08
CA VAL A 304 17.79 8.22 11.88
C VAL A 304 16.55 7.94 11.04
N VAL A 305 16.23 6.66 10.88
CA VAL A 305 14.96 6.18 10.30
C VAL A 305 14.03 5.76 11.42
N ALA A 306 12.79 6.25 11.41
CA ALA A 306 11.77 5.78 12.34
C ALA A 306 11.11 4.50 11.80
N GLN A 307 11.07 3.46 12.64
CA GLN A 307 10.31 2.25 12.42
C GLN A 307 8.94 2.41 13.07
N THR A 308 7.91 2.55 12.24
CA THR A 308 6.53 2.83 12.66
C THR A 308 5.52 1.84 12.10
N ALA A 309 5.87 1.11 11.03
CA ALA A 309 4.94 0.20 10.40
C ALA A 309 4.75 -1.09 11.23
N PRO A 310 3.53 -1.67 11.26
CA PRO A 310 3.30 -2.98 11.87
C PRO A 310 4.13 -4.09 11.20
N GLN A 311 4.60 -5.04 12.00
CA GLN A 311 5.54 -6.09 11.60
C GLN A 311 5.00 -6.94 10.44
N CYS A 312 3.68 -7.09 10.35
CA CYS A 312 2.98 -7.84 9.32
C CYS A 312 2.84 -7.10 7.97
N PHE A 313 3.45 -5.93 7.81
CA PHE A 313 3.62 -5.25 6.52
C PHE A 313 5.08 -5.25 6.06
N ASP A 314 5.28 -5.42 4.77
CA ASP A 314 6.56 -5.30 4.06
C ASP A 314 7.24 -3.95 4.30
N ILE A 315 6.47 -2.86 4.38
CA ILE A 315 6.91 -1.52 4.81
C ILE A 315 7.80 -1.57 6.07
N SER A 316 7.45 -2.44 7.02
CA SER A 316 8.16 -2.52 8.31
C SER A 316 9.59 -2.99 8.18
N LEU A 317 9.88 -3.84 7.18
CA LEU A 317 11.17 -4.50 7.04
C LEU A 317 12.25 -3.53 6.59
N TRP A 318 11.98 -2.70 5.58
CA TRP A 318 12.97 -1.72 5.14
C TRP A 318 13.20 -0.65 6.22
N GLN A 319 12.14 -0.18 6.89
CA GLN A 319 12.26 0.79 8.00
C GLN A 319 13.14 0.23 9.13
N LEU A 320 13.04 -1.08 9.39
CA LEU A 320 13.78 -1.75 10.45
C LEU A 320 15.28 -1.80 10.16
N VAL A 321 15.68 -2.15 8.93
CA VAL A 321 17.08 -2.52 8.64
C VAL A 321 17.87 -1.51 7.81
N CYS A 322 17.24 -0.60 7.06
CA CYS A 322 17.93 0.19 6.03
C CYS A 322 19.03 1.12 6.56
N ALA A 323 18.75 1.89 7.63
CA ALA A 323 19.71 2.85 8.17
C ALA A 323 20.98 2.16 8.72
N PRO A 324 20.87 1.03 9.44
CA PRO A 324 22.01 0.22 9.83
C PRO A 324 22.94 -0.21 8.68
N LEU A 325 22.44 -0.37 7.45
CA LEU A 325 23.30 -0.80 6.33
C LEU A 325 24.28 0.29 5.85
N VAL A 326 24.08 1.53 6.30
CA VAL A 326 24.86 2.69 5.84
C VAL A 326 25.44 3.52 6.99
N GLY A 327 25.52 2.96 8.20
CA GLY A 327 26.05 3.68 9.37
C GLY A 327 25.05 4.63 10.03
N GLY A 328 23.77 4.52 9.71
CA GLY A 328 22.68 5.20 10.40
C GLY A 328 22.17 4.40 11.60
N ARG A 329 21.02 4.81 12.16
CA ARG A 329 20.33 4.07 13.22
C ARG A 329 18.83 4.03 13.02
N THR A 330 18.20 2.97 13.52
CA THR A 330 16.75 2.80 13.53
C THR A 330 16.18 3.21 14.89
N LEU A 331 15.17 4.07 14.90
CA LEU A 331 14.36 4.37 16.08
C LEU A 331 13.07 3.56 16.02
N LEU A 332 12.92 2.57 16.90
CA LEU A 332 11.70 1.78 17.00
C LEU A 332 10.68 2.54 17.85
N VAL A 333 9.54 2.88 17.24
CA VAL A 333 8.48 3.65 17.90
C VAL A 333 7.35 2.73 18.28
N GLU A 334 7.02 2.64 19.57
CA GLU A 334 6.00 1.73 20.08
C GLU A 334 4.59 2.05 19.53
N GLN A 335 3.73 1.03 19.45
CA GLN A 335 2.40 1.17 18.87
C GLN A 335 1.51 2.16 19.64
N ASP A 336 1.60 2.18 20.98
CA ASP A 336 0.87 3.12 21.83
C ASP A 336 1.32 4.58 21.60
N VAL A 337 2.61 4.80 21.31
CA VAL A 337 3.16 6.10 20.92
C VAL A 337 2.58 6.55 19.59
N ILE A 338 2.52 5.67 18.58
CA ILE A 338 1.94 6.01 17.27
C ILE A 338 0.45 6.36 17.40
N LEU A 339 -0.28 5.66 18.27
CA LEU A 339 -1.68 5.97 18.52
C LEU A 339 -1.88 7.28 19.32
N ASP A 340 -0.82 7.90 19.84
CA ASP A 340 -0.84 9.24 20.41
C ASP A 340 0.01 10.21 19.57
N VAL A 341 -0.62 10.87 18.60
CA VAL A 341 0.07 11.72 17.61
C VAL A 341 0.94 12.83 18.22
N ALA A 342 0.58 13.37 19.39
CA ALA A 342 1.42 14.36 20.06
C ALA A 342 2.69 13.72 20.63
N ARG A 343 2.54 12.59 21.35
CA ARG A 343 3.68 11.81 21.86
C ARG A 343 4.54 11.29 20.71
N PHE A 344 3.93 10.91 19.60
CA PHE A 344 4.61 10.55 18.37
C PHE A 344 5.45 11.70 17.83
N ALA A 345 4.88 12.90 17.68
CA ALA A 345 5.60 14.08 17.22
C ALA A 345 6.78 14.43 18.14
N ASP A 346 6.58 14.35 19.46
CA ASP A 346 7.62 14.59 20.46
C ASP A 346 8.73 13.51 20.38
N THR A 347 8.36 12.25 20.12
CA THR A 347 9.30 11.13 19.92
C THR A 347 10.12 11.31 18.63
N VAL A 348 9.49 11.77 17.54
CA VAL A 348 10.17 12.09 16.27
C VAL A 348 11.19 13.22 16.48
N GLU A 349 10.82 14.25 17.23
CA GLU A 349 11.71 15.37 17.55
C GLU A 349 12.87 14.93 18.46
N ALA A 350 12.58 14.28 19.59
CA ALA A 350 13.59 13.82 20.54
C ALA A 350 14.53 12.76 19.93
N GLY A 351 14.00 11.88 19.10
CA GLY A 351 14.75 10.87 18.37
C GLY A 351 15.60 11.42 17.24
N ARG A 352 15.43 12.70 16.88
CA ARG A 352 16.10 13.40 15.77
C ARG A 352 15.90 12.68 14.44
N VAL A 353 14.68 12.23 14.17
CA VAL A 353 14.32 11.46 12.97
C VAL A 353 14.59 12.26 11.70
N ASN A 354 15.30 11.66 10.75
CA ASN A 354 15.57 12.25 9.44
C ASN A 354 14.57 11.79 8.38
N VAL A 355 14.18 10.52 8.46
CA VAL A 355 13.29 9.88 7.48
C VAL A 355 12.16 9.15 8.20
N LEU A 356 10.93 9.44 7.76
CA LEU A 356 9.70 8.84 8.26
C LEU A 356 8.87 8.31 7.08
N GLN A 357 8.27 7.13 7.20
CA GLN A 357 7.22 6.70 6.27
C GLN A 357 5.96 6.28 7.02
N VAL A 358 4.82 6.83 6.61
CA VAL A 358 3.50 6.58 7.19
C VAL A 358 2.45 6.50 6.10
N VAL A 359 1.23 6.10 6.41
CA VAL A 359 0.11 6.17 5.46
C VAL A 359 -0.41 7.61 5.33
N PRO A 360 -0.94 8.05 4.16
CA PRO A 360 -1.49 9.39 3.97
C PRO A 360 -2.48 9.83 5.06
N SER A 361 -3.40 8.94 5.44
CA SER A 361 -4.40 9.24 6.47
C SER A 361 -3.79 9.56 7.85
N TYR A 362 -2.66 8.92 8.19
CA TYR A 362 -1.92 9.17 9.42
C TYR A 362 -1.08 10.45 9.32
N LEU A 363 -0.45 10.71 8.17
CA LEU A 363 0.26 11.96 7.93
C LEU A 363 -0.67 13.17 8.12
N GLU A 364 -1.93 13.07 7.67
CA GLU A 364 -2.94 14.12 7.89
C GLU A 364 -3.18 14.38 9.38
N ALA A 365 -3.25 13.33 10.21
CA ALA A 365 -3.41 13.48 11.66
C ALA A 365 -2.19 14.14 12.30
N VAL A 366 -0.98 13.72 11.91
CA VAL A 366 0.29 14.32 12.35
C VAL A 366 0.34 15.79 11.94
N LEU A 367 -0.01 16.12 10.70
CA LEU A 367 0.01 17.49 10.20
C LEU A 367 -0.95 18.38 10.97
N ALA A 368 -2.18 17.92 11.25
CA ALA A 368 -3.15 18.66 12.05
C ALA A 368 -2.61 18.96 13.47
N GLU A 369 -1.93 17.99 14.09
CA GLU A 369 -1.30 18.19 15.40
C GLU A 369 -0.12 19.18 15.33
N LEU A 370 0.68 19.15 14.26
CA LEU A 370 1.78 20.10 14.05
C LEU A 370 1.29 21.52 13.74
N GLU A 371 0.15 21.68 13.07
CA GLU A 371 -0.51 22.98 12.85
C GLU A 371 -1.02 23.56 14.17
N ARG A 372 -1.54 22.72 15.07
CA ARG A 372 -2.03 23.11 16.39
C ARG A 372 -0.91 23.44 17.38
N GLN A 373 0.08 22.55 17.48
CA GLN A 373 1.25 22.68 18.34
C GLN A 373 2.52 22.52 17.50
N PRO A 374 3.09 23.64 17.03
CA PRO A 374 4.27 23.61 16.16
C PRO A 374 5.49 23.01 16.85
N ARG A 375 6.01 21.90 16.30
CA ARG A 375 7.37 21.37 16.58
C ARG A 375 8.33 21.85 15.50
N ARG A 376 9.60 22.03 15.82
CA ARG A 376 10.58 22.49 14.81
C ARG A 376 11.02 21.36 13.90
N LEU A 377 11.12 20.13 14.42
CA LEU A 377 11.56 18.94 13.67
C LEU A 377 12.82 19.22 12.79
N PRO A 378 13.88 19.81 13.36
CA PRO A 378 14.99 20.39 12.59
C PRO A 378 15.83 19.35 11.84
N ASP A 379 15.75 18.07 12.24
CA ASP A 379 16.47 16.96 11.62
C ASP A 379 15.65 16.26 10.52
N LEU A 380 14.32 16.46 10.47
CA LEU A 380 13.46 15.82 9.47
C LEU A 380 13.80 16.35 8.08
N ARG A 381 14.07 15.43 7.13
CA ARG A 381 14.48 15.74 5.75
C ARG A 381 13.52 15.17 4.72
N CYS A 382 12.93 14.02 5.02
CA CYS A 382 12.06 13.31 4.10
C CYS A 382 10.91 12.63 4.84
N VAL A 383 9.69 12.81 4.33
CA VAL A 383 8.53 12.01 4.68
C VAL A 383 8.11 11.24 3.44
N SER A 384 7.94 9.93 3.56
CA SER A 384 7.32 9.12 2.52
C SER A 384 5.90 8.73 2.93
N VAL A 385 5.00 8.66 1.96
CA VAL A 385 3.68 8.08 2.13
C VAL A 385 3.47 6.92 1.18
N THR A 386 2.86 5.84 1.66
CA THR A 386 2.52 4.66 0.85
C THR A 386 1.25 4.00 1.41
N GLY A 387 0.75 2.97 0.73
CA GLY A 387 -0.37 2.16 1.19
C GLY A 387 -1.76 2.75 0.92
N GLU A 388 -1.91 4.04 0.61
CA GLU A 388 -3.17 4.68 0.20
C GLU A 388 -2.91 5.71 -0.92
N ALA A 389 -3.94 6.06 -1.69
CA ALA A 389 -3.84 7.17 -2.62
C ALA A 389 -3.72 8.49 -1.83
N VAL A 390 -2.66 9.26 -2.09
CA VAL A 390 -2.45 10.56 -1.45
C VAL A 390 -3.31 11.63 -2.13
N LYS A 391 -3.98 12.45 -1.33
CA LYS A 391 -4.81 13.56 -1.80
C LYS A 391 -3.96 14.80 -2.08
N LYS A 392 -4.30 15.55 -3.13
CA LYS A 392 -3.59 16.77 -3.51
C LYS A 392 -3.61 17.81 -2.39
N GLU A 393 -4.74 17.95 -1.71
CA GLU A 393 -4.93 18.89 -0.61
C GLU A 393 -3.98 18.60 0.57
N LEU A 394 -3.70 17.33 0.85
CA LEU A 394 -2.75 16.94 1.89
C LEU A 394 -1.32 17.34 1.51
N VAL A 395 -0.95 17.16 0.24
CA VAL A 395 0.37 17.57 -0.28
C VAL A 395 0.55 19.08 -0.23
N ASP A 396 -0.47 19.86 -0.60
CA ASP A 396 -0.43 21.32 -0.54
C ASP A 396 -0.26 21.84 0.89
N ARG A 397 -1.04 21.28 1.83
CA ARG A 397 -0.91 21.60 3.25
C ARG A 397 0.46 21.22 3.79
N TRP A 398 1.00 20.07 3.40
CA TRP A 398 2.33 19.63 3.81
C TRP A 398 3.40 20.64 3.39
N PHE A 399 3.46 21.02 2.12
CA PHE A 399 4.48 21.97 1.65
C PHE A 399 4.25 23.40 2.15
N THR A 400 3.01 23.76 2.50
CA THR A 400 2.73 25.03 3.19
C THR A 400 3.32 25.03 4.60
N ALA A 401 3.14 23.94 5.36
CA ALA A 401 3.62 23.82 6.72
C ALA A 401 5.13 23.50 6.81
N ARG A 402 5.66 22.76 5.84
CA ARG A 402 7.02 22.18 5.84
C ARG A 402 7.72 22.30 4.47
N PRO A 403 7.93 23.52 3.94
CA PRO A 403 8.49 23.72 2.59
C PRO A 403 9.91 23.17 2.39
N GLY A 404 10.65 22.92 3.47
CA GLY A 404 12.02 22.36 3.41
C GLY A 404 12.11 20.84 3.58
N VAL A 405 10.98 20.14 3.71
CA VAL A 405 10.95 18.68 3.95
C VAL A 405 10.34 17.99 2.74
N ARG A 406 11.11 17.11 2.10
CA ARG A 406 10.67 16.35 0.93
C ARG A 406 9.49 15.46 1.27
N LEU A 407 8.55 15.34 0.33
CA LEU A 407 7.45 14.38 0.41
C LEU A 407 7.60 13.37 -0.72
N VAL A 408 7.61 12.08 -0.41
CA VAL A 408 7.71 11.00 -1.40
C VAL A 408 6.42 10.22 -1.43
N ASN A 409 5.67 10.30 -2.54
CA ASN A 409 4.54 9.40 -2.76
C ASN A 409 5.09 8.09 -3.34
N ALA A 410 5.02 7.03 -2.55
CA ALA A 410 5.54 5.72 -2.89
C ALA A 410 4.40 4.75 -3.22
N TYR A 411 4.66 3.84 -4.14
CA TYR A 411 3.70 2.86 -4.59
C TYR A 411 4.39 1.55 -4.91
N GLY A 412 3.76 0.46 -4.48
CA GLY A 412 4.10 -0.89 -4.87
C GLY A 412 3.18 -1.90 -4.18
N LEU A 413 3.53 -3.16 -4.33
CA LEU A 413 2.78 -4.30 -3.82
C LEU A 413 3.73 -5.30 -3.16
N THR A 414 3.19 -6.08 -2.22
CA THR A 414 3.94 -7.14 -1.54
C THR A 414 4.53 -8.15 -2.52
N GLU A 415 3.81 -8.45 -3.60
CA GLU A 415 4.28 -9.35 -4.66
C GLU A 415 5.46 -8.80 -5.48
N THR A 416 5.78 -7.51 -5.33
CA THR A 416 6.85 -6.80 -6.04
C THR A 416 7.93 -6.28 -5.09
N SER A 417 8.17 -6.96 -3.97
CA SER A 417 9.19 -6.58 -2.98
C SER A 417 9.03 -5.16 -2.44
N ASP A 418 7.79 -4.80 -2.06
CA ASP A 418 7.38 -3.48 -1.55
C ASP A 418 7.29 -2.41 -2.67
N ASP A 419 7.91 -1.24 -2.53
CA ASP A 419 7.71 -0.11 -3.42
C ASP A 419 8.42 -0.26 -4.79
N THR A 420 7.68 -0.04 -5.87
CA THR A 420 8.12 -0.12 -7.28
C THR A 420 8.24 1.24 -7.94
N ASN A 421 7.56 2.27 -7.42
CA ASN A 421 7.60 3.63 -7.92
C ASN A 421 7.77 4.64 -6.78
N HIS A 422 8.49 5.73 -7.06
CA HIS A 422 8.59 6.89 -6.19
C HIS A 422 8.34 8.18 -6.98
N GLU A 423 7.44 9.02 -6.46
CA GLU A 423 7.35 10.44 -6.81
C GLU A 423 7.98 11.25 -5.69
N VAL A 424 9.23 11.66 -5.90
CA VAL A 424 9.98 12.51 -4.96
C VAL A 424 9.64 13.97 -5.23
N MET A 425 9.03 14.64 -4.24
CA MET A 425 8.52 16.00 -4.36
C MET A 425 9.26 16.96 -3.41
N ASP A 426 9.72 18.08 -3.96
CA ASP A 426 10.17 19.26 -3.21
C ASP A 426 9.10 20.37 -3.17
N ARG A 427 8.02 20.19 -3.94
CA ARG A 427 6.86 21.07 -3.99
C ARG A 427 5.63 20.27 -4.42
N ALA A 428 4.44 20.80 -4.15
CA ALA A 428 3.22 20.18 -4.64
C ALA A 428 3.20 20.15 -6.19
N PRO A 429 2.70 19.06 -6.80
CA PRO A 429 2.53 19.00 -8.25
C PRO A 429 1.49 20.01 -8.73
N ASP A 430 1.58 20.45 -9.98
CA ASP A 430 0.67 21.48 -10.50
C ASP A 430 -0.74 20.93 -10.83
N GLY A 431 -0.88 19.62 -11.04
CA GLY A 431 -2.16 18.98 -11.38
C GLY A 431 -2.99 18.53 -10.16
N ASP A 432 -4.26 18.23 -10.41
CA ASP A 432 -5.24 17.83 -9.37
C ASP A 432 -4.97 16.45 -8.75
N ARG A 433 -4.15 15.62 -9.41
CA ARG A 433 -3.75 14.30 -8.94
C ARG A 433 -2.26 14.23 -8.69
N VAL A 434 -1.90 13.58 -7.59
CA VAL A 434 -0.51 13.26 -7.26
C VAL A 434 -0.14 11.99 -8.02
N PRO A 435 0.87 12.02 -8.92
CA PRO A 435 1.30 10.82 -9.64
C PRO A 435 1.99 9.83 -8.70
N LEU A 436 2.07 8.57 -9.13
CA LEU A 436 2.87 7.52 -8.48
C LEU A 436 4.37 7.68 -8.78
N GLY A 437 4.72 8.52 -9.75
CA GLY A 437 6.10 8.83 -10.10
C GLY A 437 6.68 7.84 -11.10
N ARG A 438 8.00 7.74 -11.11
CA ARG A 438 8.74 6.85 -12.03
C ARG A 438 9.10 5.53 -11.34
N PRO A 439 9.31 4.44 -12.10
CA PRO A 439 9.78 3.21 -11.50
C PRO A 439 11.14 3.41 -10.83
N VAL A 440 11.33 2.77 -9.68
CA VAL A 440 12.60 2.77 -8.96
C VAL A 440 13.65 1.95 -9.71
N SER A 441 14.91 2.06 -9.29
CA SER A 441 16.02 1.39 -9.97
C SER A 441 15.76 -0.10 -10.24
N ASN A 442 16.15 -0.56 -11.44
CA ASN A 442 16.01 -1.94 -11.93
C ASN A 442 14.57 -2.49 -12.03
N VAL A 443 13.54 -1.67 -11.83
CA VAL A 443 12.13 -2.07 -11.96
C VAL A 443 11.59 -1.69 -13.33
N ARG A 444 10.80 -2.58 -13.93
CA ARG A 444 10.05 -2.30 -15.15
C ARG A 444 8.56 -2.28 -14.84
N VAL A 445 7.86 -1.32 -15.43
CA VAL A 445 6.42 -1.17 -15.32
C VAL A 445 5.86 -1.04 -16.72
N TYR A 446 4.83 -1.82 -17.03
CA TYR A 446 4.07 -1.68 -18.27
C TYR A 446 2.63 -1.34 -17.92
N VAL A 447 1.98 -0.55 -18.78
CA VAL A 447 0.53 -0.33 -18.73
C VAL A 447 -0.03 -1.05 -19.95
N VAL A 448 -0.79 -2.11 -19.75
CA VAL A 448 -1.13 -3.09 -20.79
C VAL A 448 -2.63 -3.33 -20.91
N ASP A 449 -3.05 -3.89 -22.04
CA ASP A 449 -4.38 -4.43 -22.26
C ASP A 449 -4.51 -5.88 -21.75
N GLU A 450 -5.64 -6.53 -22.08
CA GLU A 450 -5.96 -7.90 -21.63
C GLU A 450 -5.01 -8.97 -22.22
N ASP A 451 -4.36 -8.67 -23.35
CA ASP A 451 -3.41 -9.54 -24.04
C ASP A 451 -1.94 -9.25 -23.65
N LEU A 452 -1.73 -8.44 -22.60
CA LEU A 452 -0.43 -7.98 -22.12
C LEU A 452 0.35 -7.11 -23.12
N VAL A 453 -0.36 -6.47 -24.05
CA VAL A 453 0.24 -5.52 -24.99
C VAL A 453 0.21 -4.11 -24.37
N PRO A 454 1.34 -3.36 -24.35
CA PRO A 454 1.36 -1.98 -23.91
C PRO A 454 0.29 -1.15 -24.62
N VAL A 455 -0.46 -0.35 -23.87
CA VAL A 455 -1.46 0.56 -24.43
C VAL A 455 -0.80 1.84 -24.98
N PRO A 456 -1.46 2.58 -25.88
CA PRO A 456 -1.01 3.91 -26.29
C PRO A 456 -0.65 4.83 -25.11
N LEU A 457 0.38 5.66 -25.25
CA LEU A 457 0.72 6.63 -24.19
C LEU A 457 -0.49 7.52 -23.82
N GLY A 458 -0.81 7.60 -22.53
CA GLY A 458 -1.97 8.33 -21.99
C GLY A 458 -3.26 7.52 -21.90
N ALA A 459 -3.34 6.36 -22.54
CA ALA A 459 -4.49 5.46 -22.43
C ALA A 459 -4.50 4.71 -21.09
N PRO A 460 -5.68 4.37 -20.54
CA PRO A 460 -5.80 3.54 -19.35
C PRO A 460 -5.50 2.07 -19.68
N GLY A 461 -4.85 1.36 -18.74
CA GLY A 461 -4.64 -0.08 -18.82
C GLY A 461 -4.28 -0.70 -17.47
N GLU A 462 -4.08 -2.03 -17.44
CA GLU A 462 -3.58 -2.74 -16.26
C GLU A 462 -2.10 -2.41 -16.03
N ILE A 463 -1.75 -2.07 -14.79
CA ILE A 463 -0.34 -1.88 -14.38
C ILE A 463 0.26 -3.25 -14.08
N VAL A 464 1.32 -3.61 -14.80
CA VAL A 464 2.06 -4.87 -14.60
C VAL A 464 3.54 -4.59 -14.36
N PHE A 465 4.20 -5.49 -13.62
CA PHE A 465 5.58 -5.29 -13.15
C PHE A 465 6.50 -6.39 -13.64
N SER A 466 7.73 -6.04 -14.00
CA SER A 466 8.78 -6.97 -14.40
C SER A 466 10.13 -6.59 -13.80
N GLY A 467 11.05 -7.54 -13.78
CA GLY A 467 12.42 -7.40 -13.28
C GLY A 467 12.58 -7.86 -11.83
N VAL A 468 13.68 -7.43 -11.22
CA VAL A 468 14.18 -7.97 -9.93
C VAL A 468 13.20 -7.84 -8.77
N CYS A 469 12.24 -6.91 -8.85
CA CYS A 469 11.23 -6.71 -7.81
C CYS A 469 10.21 -7.85 -7.72
N VAL A 470 9.94 -8.55 -8.83
CA VAL A 470 8.87 -9.55 -8.91
C VAL A 470 9.23 -10.79 -8.09
N GLY A 471 8.40 -11.10 -7.10
CA GLY A 471 8.53 -12.25 -6.22
C GLY A 471 8.37 -13.60 -6.94
N ARG A 472 8.66 -14.68 -6.22
CA ARG A 472 8.63 -16.05 -6.74
C ARG A 472 7.22 -16.57 -7.00
N GLY A 473 6.23 -16.03 -6.29
CA GLY A 473 4.84 -16.47 -6.36
C GLY A 473 4.17 -16.45 -4.99
N TYR A 474 3.09 -17.21 -4.84
CA TYR A 474 2.41 -17.41 -3.57
C TYR A 474 2.78 -18.75 -2.93
N VAL A 475 3.09 -18.75 -1.63
CA VAL A 475 3.47 -19.96 -0.89
C VAL A 475 2.34 -20.99 -0.90
N ASN A 476 2.67 -22.21 -1.33
CA ASN A 476 1.75 -23.34 -1.41
C ASN A 476 0.43 -23.03 -2.15
N ASP A 477 0.49 -22.18 -3.19
CA ASP A 477 -0.67 -21.82 -4.03
C ASP A 477 -0.27 -21.69 -5.51
N PRO A 478 -0.07 -22.82 -6.22
CA PRO A 478 0.37 -22.81 -7.61
C PRO A 478 -0.68 -22.22 -8.57
N GLU A 479 -1.96 -22.38 -8.29
CA GLU A 479 -3.05 -21.88 -9.14
C GLU A 479 -3.08 -20.35 -9.15
N ARG A 480 -3.07 -19.70 -7.97
CA ARG A 480 -3.00 -18.23 -7.92
C ARG A 480 -1.65 -17.72 -8.41
N THR A 481 -0.58 -18.49 -8.21
CA THR A 481 0.74 -18.12 -8.74
C THR A 481 0.70 -18.05 -10.25
N LYS A 482 0.21 -19.08 -10.93
CA LYS A 482 0.09 -19.11 -12.39
C LYS A 482 -0.84 -18.01 -12.94
N ALA A 483 -1.87 -17.64 -12.19
CA ALA A 483 -2.82 -16.60 -12.60
C ALA A 483 -2.23 -15.18 -12.50
N ALA A 484 -1.35 -14.91 -11.53
CA ALA A 484 -0.83 -13.57 -11.25
C ALA A 484 0.64 -13.36 -11.67
N PHE A 485 1.43 -14.43 -11.75
CA PHE A 485 2.84 -14.43 -12.11
C PHE A 485 3.01 -15.21 -13.41
N THR A 486 3.31 -14.49 -14.48
CA THR A 486 3.53 -15.05 -15.82
C THR A 486 4.96 -14.80 -16.29
N GLU A 487 5.34 -15.31 -17.45
CA GLU A 487 6.57 -14.89 -18.11
C GLU A 487 6.39 -13.48 -18.69
N ASP A 488 7.44 -12.66 -18.66
CA ASP A 488 7.45 -11.36 -19.36
C ASP A 488 7.57 -11.60 -20.89
N PRO A 489 6.53 -11.29 -21.68
CA PRO A 489 6.55 -11.53 -23.13
C PRO A 489 7.63 -10.71 -23.87
N TYR A 490 8.17 -9.67 -23.24
CA TYR A 490 9.21 -8.81 -23.80
C TYR A 490 10.61 -9.16 -23.28
N ARG A 491 10.72 -9.99 -22.24
CA ARG A 491 12.00 -10.34 -21.60
C ARG A 491 12.00 -11.83 -21.22
N PRO A 492 12.37 -12.73 -22.15
CA PRO A 492 12.41 -14.16 -21.88
C PRO A 492 13.24 -14.50 -20.63
N GLY A 493 12.68 -15.35 -19.76
CA GLY A 493 13.30 -15.73 -18.49
C GLY A 493 13.06 -14.78 -17.31
N GLU A 494 12.43 -13.61 -17.53
CA GLU A 494 11.97 -12.72 -16.47
C GLU A 494 10.51 -13.00 -16.10
N ARG A 495 10.15 -12.72 -14.84
CA ARG A 495 8.77 -12.85 -14.35
C ARG A 495 8.03 -11.53 -14.55
N LEU A 496 6.75 -11.62 -14.92
CA LEU A 496 5.78 -10.54 -14.95
C LEU A 496 4.73 -10.76 -13.85
N TYR A 497 4.42 -9.72 -13.09
CA TYR A 497 3.35 -9.73 -12.10
C TYR A 497 2.18 -8.84 -12.52
N ARG A 498 0.98 -9.42 -12.51
CA ARG A 498 -0.31 -8.76 -12.76
C ARG A 498 -0.89 -8.20 -11.47
N SER A 499 -0.95 -6.88 -11.34
CA SER A 499 -1.31 -6.23 -10.08
C SER A 499 -2.82 -6.10 -9.85
N GLY A 500 -3.62 -6.11 -10.93
CA GLY A 500 -5.02 -5.72 -10.93
C GLY A 500 -5.28 -4.21 -10.75
N ASP A 501 -4.23 -3.41 -10.53
CA ASP A 501 -4.32 -1.95 -10.53
C ASP A 501 -4.41 -1.41 -11.96
N HIS A 502 -5.13 -0.32 -12.15
CA HIS A 502 -5.25 0.39 -13.43
C HIS A 502 -4.63 1.77 -13.33
N GLY A 503 -3.96 2.15 -14.41
CA GLY A 503 -3.25 3.42 -14.51
C GLY A 503 -3.02 3.85 -15.94
N ARG A 504 -2.26 4.93 -16.08
CA ARG A 504 -1.78 5.42 -17.38
C ARG A 504 -0.46 6.15 -17.24
N TRP A 505 0.30 6.20 -18.33
CA TRP A 505 1.49 7.04 -18.42
C TRP A 505 1.10 8.50 -18.69
N ARG A 506 1.65 9.42 -17.91
CA ARG A 506 1.59 10.85 -18.16
C ARG A 506 2.65 11.27 -19.20
N PRO A 507 2.48 12.41 -19.89
CA PRO A 507 3.47 12.93 -20.84
C PRO A 507 4.87 13.17 -20.24
N ASP A 508 4.96 13.39 -18.93
CA ASP A 508 6.22 13.57 -18.19
C ASP A 508 6.91 12.23 -17.82
N GLY A 509 6.36 11.10 -18.28
CA GLY A 509 6.86 9.76 -18.00
C GLY A 509 6.57 9.28 -16.57
N LYS A 510 5.61 9.91 -15.88
CA LYS A 510 5.17 9.48 -14.55
C LYS A 510 3.91 8.63 -14.64
N LEU A 511 3.80 7.65 -13.76
CA LEU A 511 2.62 6.79 -13.68
C LEU A 511 1.51 7.51 -12.91
N GLU A 512 0.28 7.46 -13.40
CA GLU A 512 -0.92 7.93 -12.70
C GLU A 512 -1.82 6.74 -12.37
N PHE A 513 -2.29 6.68 -11.12
CA PHE A 513 -3.22 5.66 -10.65
C PHE A 513 -4.67 6.05 -10.97
N LEU A 514 -5.42 5.12 -11.54
CA LEU A 514 -6.84 5.31 -11.90
C LEU A 514 -7.80 4.48 -11.04
N GLY A 515 -7.32 3.44 -10.35
CA GLY A 515 -8.12 2.62 -9.45
C GLY A 515 -7.85 1.12 -9.63
N ARG A 516 -8.74 0.29 -9.09
CA ARG A 516 -8.77 -1.16 -9.31
C ARG A 516 -10.05 -1.54 -10.04
N ARG A 517 -9.98 -2.56 -10.91
CA ARG A 517 -11.17 -3.17 -11.53
C ARG A 517 -11.82 -4.23 -10.63
N ASP A 518 -11.08 -4.81 -9.69
CA ASP A 518 -11.59 -5.82 -8.75
C ASP A 518 -12.20 -5.20 -7.49
N SER A 519 -12.70 -6.06 -6.59
CA SER A 519 -13.34 -5.66 -5.33
C SER A 519 -12.35 -5.35 -4.20
N GLN A 520 -11.06 -5.28 -4.48
CA GLN A 520 -10.05 -5.08 -3.45
C GLN A 520 -9.94 -3.61 -3.07
N VAL A 521 -9.82 -3.34 -1.77
CA VAL A 521 -9.84 -2.00 -1.21
C VAL A 521 -8.67 -1.79 -0.26
N LYS A 522 -8.21 -0.54 -0.13
CA LYS A 522 -7.21 -0.12 0.87
C LYS A 522 -7.92 0.56 2.02
N ILE A 523 -7.98 -0.09 3.17
CA ILE A 523 -8.61 0.44 4.39
C ILE A 523 -7.51 0.72 5.41
N ARG A 524 -7.23 2.00 5.69
CA ARG A 524 -6.22 2.42 6.70
C ARG A 524 -4.82 1.88 6.37
N GLY A 525 -4.46 1.86 5.09
CA GLY A 525 -3.24 1.24 4.57
C GLY A 525 -3.26 -0.29 4.46
N PHE A 526 -4.26 -0.99 5.01
CA PHE A 526 -4.39 -2.44 4.86
C PHE A 526 -5.03 -2.78 3.52
N ARG A 527 -4.40 -3.69 2.78
CA ARG A 527 -5.03 -4.35 1.63
C ARG A 527 -6.10 -5.30 2.17
N VAL A 528 -7.35 -5.07 1.80
CA VAL A 528 -8.51 -5.84 2.24
C VAL A 528 -9.27 -6.36 1.03
N GLU A 529 -9.50 -7.66 1.02
CA GLU A 529 -10.37 -8.33 0.05
C GLU A 529 -11.77 -8.45 0.64
N ILE A 530 -12.73 -7.79 0.01
CA ILE A 530 -14.13 -7.81 0.45
C ILE A 530 -14.67 -9.24 0.52
N GLY A 531 -14.25 -10.11 -0.41
CA GLY A 531 -14.60 -11.53 -0.40
C GLY A 531 -14.13 -12.30 0.85
N GLU A 532 -13.04 -11.90 1.52
CA GLU A 532 -12.58 -12.51 2.77
C GLU A 532 -13.59 -12.27 3.90
N ILE A 533 -14.14 -11.07 3.96
CA ILE A 533 -15.14 -10.69 4.95
C ILE A 533 -16.49 -11.35 4.61
N GLU A 534 -16.89 -11.33 3.34
CA GLU A 534 -18.12 -11.98 2.87
C GLU A 534 -18.11 -13.49 3.17
N ASN A 535 -17.00 -14.19 2.92
CA ASN A 535 -16.87 -15.60 3.26
C ASN A 535 -16.88 -15.88 4.76
N ALA A 536 -16.28 -15.00 5.57
CA ALA A 536 -16.35 -15.12 7.02
C ALA A 536 -17.79 -14.92 7.54
N LEU A 537 -18.57 -14.01 6.93
CA LEU A 537 -19.99 -13.82 7.26
C LEU A 537 -20.80 -15.10 7.05
N LEU A 538 -20.54 -15.86 5.98
CA LEU A 538 -21.23 -17.12 5.68
C LEU A 538 -20.94 -18.23 6.71
N ARG A 539 -19.89 -18.07 7.53
CA ARG A 539 -19.56 -19.00 8.63
C ARG A 539 -20.27 -18.65 9.93
N VAL A 540 -21.03 -17.53 9.99
CA VAL A 540 -21.80 -17.13 11.17
C VAL A 540 -23.15 -17.85 11.17
N ASP A 541 -23.42 -18.63 12.23
CA ASP A 541 -24.70 -19.34 12.38
C ASP A 541 -25.91 -18.41 12.23
N GLY A 542 -26.78 -18.74 11.28
CA GLY A 542 -27.99 -17.97 10.97
C GLY A 542 -27.83 -16.97 9.84
N VAL A 543 -26.62 -16.67 9.37
CA VAL A 543 -26.39 -15.92 8.13
C VAL A 543 -26.48 -16.87 6.93
N ARG A 544 -27.30 -16.52 5.95
CA ARG A 544 -27.45 -17.25 4.68
C ARG A 544 -26.62 -16.62 3.57
N ASP A 545 -26.75 -15.31 3.39
CA ASP A 545 -25.96 -14.52 2.43
C ASP A 545 -25.39 -13.29 3.14
N GLY A 546 -24.19 -12.88 2.72
CA GLY A 546 -23.50 -11.70 3.22
C GLY A 546 -22.88 -10.89 2.07
N ALA A 547 -23.02 -9.57 2.11
CA ALA A 547 -22.34 -8.65 1.20
C ALA A 547 -21.73 -7.51 1.98
N VAL A 548 -20.52 -7.09 1.61
CA VAL A 548 -19.82 -5.99 2.28
C VAL A 548 -19.52 -4.88 1.28
N VAL A 549 -19.74 -3.63 1.70
CA VAL A 549 -19.42 -2.44 0.91
C VAL A 549 -18.54 -1.50 1.73
N VAL A 550 -17.74 -0.70 1.02
CA VAL A 550 -16.97 0.39 1.62
C VAL A 550 -17.72 1.68 1.40
N VAL A 551 -18.05 2.36 2.49
CA VAL A 551 -18.67 3.69 2.47
C VAL A 551 -17.63 4.69 2.96
N ARG A 552 -17.68 5.93 2.43
CA ARG A 552 -16.77 7.02 2.82
C ARG A 552 -15.28 6.69 2.63
N GLY A 553 -14.95 5.70 1.80
CA GLY A 553 -13.58 5.27 1.49
C GLY A 553 -12.88 4.46 2.59
N THR A 554 -13.40 4.40 3.82
CA THR A 554 -12.69 3.76 4.95
C THR A 554 -13.58 2.92 5.86
N GLN A 555 -14.90 2.92 5.69
CA GLN A 555 -15.85 2.23 6.58
C GLN A 555 -16.41 0.97 5.90
N LEU A 556 -16.26 -0.18 6.56
CA LEU A 556 -16.85 -1.45 6.12
C LEU A 556 -18.26 -1.60 6.70
N VAL A 557 -19.25 -1.78 5.82
CA VAL A 557 -20.66 -2.03 6.18
C VAL A 557 -21.06 -3.39 5.62
N ALA A 558 -21.52 -4.29 6.49
CA ALA A 558 -22.03 -5.59 6.11
C ALA A 558 -23.56 -5.60 5.99
N PHE A 559 -24.06 -6.27 4.97
CA PHE A 559 -25.46 -6.59 4.78
C PHE A 559 -25.63 -8.11 4.84
N CYS A 560 -26.45 -8.58 5.77
CA CYS A 560 -26.68 -10.01 6.00
C CYS A 560 -28.14 -10.38 5.74
N THR A 561 -28.37 -11.60 5.28
CA THR A 561 -29.69 -12.22 5.17
C THR A 561 -29.70 -13.55 5.93
N GLY A 562 -30.88 -14.07 6.20
CA GLY A 562 -31.04 -15.37 6.85
C GLY A 562 -32.45 -15.55 7.40
N PRO A 563 -32.76 -16.72 7.98
CA PRO A 563 -34.11 -17.04 8.45
C PRO A 563 -34.59 -16.12 9.58
N ARG A 564 -33.68 -15.63 10.43
CA ARG A 564 -33.97 -14.68 11.52
C ARG A 564 -32.80 -13.72 11.71
N PRO A 565 -33.04 -12.43 12.04
CA PRO A 565 -31.97 -11.48 12.35
C PRO A 565 -31.06 -11.96 13.47
N VAL A 566 -29.76 -11.96 13.19
CA VAL A 566 -28.71 -12.09 14.21
C VAL A 566 -28.33 -10.69 14.68
N ALA A 567 -28.14 -10.50 15.98
CA ALA A 567 -27.72 -9.21 16.53
C ALA A 567 -26.37 -8.79 15.95
N ALA A 568 -26.23 -7.53 15.52
CA ALA A 568 -25.01 -7.01 14.89
C ALA A 568 -23.75 -7.25 15.75
N GLY A 569 -23.87 -7.09 17.07
CA GLY A 569 -22.79 -7.39 18.02
C GLY A 569 -22.29 -8.84 17.93
N ALA A 570 -23.20 -9.81 17.92
CA ALA A 570 -22.87 -11.23 17.83
C ALA A 570 -22.22 -11.59 16.48
N VAL A 571 -22.65 -10.95 15.39
CA VAL A 571 -21.99 -11.10 14.07
C VAL A 571 -20.55 -10.59 14.14
N ARG A 572 -20.33 -9.39 14.69
CA ARG A 572 -18.99 -8.80 14.83
C ARG A 572 -18.07 -9.63 15.71
N GLU A 573 -18.57 -10.13 16.84
CA GLU A 573 -17.82 -11.03 17.74
C GLU A 573 -17.36 -12.29 16.99
N ARG A 574 -18.27 -12.95 16.26
CA ARG A 574 -17.92 -14.15 15.48
C ARG A 574 -16.91 -13.86 14.37
N LEU A 575 -17.02 -12.72 13.69
CA LEU A 575 -16.03 -12.32 12.68
C LEU A 575 -14.65 -12.07 13.29
N ALA A 576 -14.59 -11.44 14.46
CA ALA A 576 -13.34 -11.11 15.16
C ALA A 576 -12.54 -12.35 15.61
N GLU A 577 -13.17 -13.52 15.71
CA GLU A 577 -12.48 -14.79 15.99
C GLU A 577 -11.57 -15.25 14.84
N SER A 578 -11.85 -14.83 13.59
CA SER A 578 -11.16 -15.33 12.40
C SER A 578 -10.52 -14.24 11.53
N LEU A 579 -10.98 -12.99 11.66
CA LEU A 579 -10.52 -11.84 10.91
C LEU A 579 -9.74 -10.85 11.80
N PRO A 580 -8.70 -10.18 11.27
CA PRO A 580 -8.08 -9.05 11.93
C PRO A 580 -9.09 -7.93 12.20
N ALA A 581 -8.87 -7.16 13.26
CA ALA A 581 -9.77 -6.09 13.68
C ALA A 581 -10.10 -5.06 12.59
N TYR A 582 -9.15 -4.78 11.68
CA TYR A 582 -9.37 -3.83 10.56
C TYR A 582 -10.27 -4.38 9.44
N MET A 583 -10.52 -5.70 9.40
CA MET A 583 -11.43 -6.34 8.44
C MET A 583 -12.84 -6.55 8.99
N VAL A 584 -13.05 -6.41 10.30
CA VAL A 584 -14.38 -6.60 10.91
C VAL A 584 -15.27 -5.37 10.60
N PRO A 585 -16.41 -5.54 9.92
CA PRO A 585 -17.34 -4.44 9.63
C PRO A 585 -17.85 -3.79 10.91
N SER A 586 -17.80 -2.46 10.94
CA SER A 586 -18.30 -1.72 12.11
C SER A 586 -19.83 -1.73 12.19
N VAL A 587 -20.50 -1.85 11.04
CA VAL A 587 -21.95 -1.85 10.92
C VAL A 587 -22.42 -3.13 10.24
N VAL A 588 -23.49 -3.73 10.78
CA VAL A 588 -24.15 -4.90 10.21
C VAL A 588 -25.64 -4.61 10.09
N HIS A 589 -26.15 -4.63 8.86
CA HIS A 589 -27.57 -4.46 8.56
C HIS A 589 -28.20 -5.78 8.13
N TRP A 590 -29.31 -6.13 8.76
CA TRP A 590 -30.09 -7.28 8.35
C TRP A 590 -31.09 -6.92 7.26
N ARG A 591 -31.21 -7.79 6.24
CA ARG A 591 -32.19 -7.61 5.15
C ARG A 591 -32.94 -8.91 4.87
N ALA A 592 -34.16 -8.74 4.35
CA ALA A 592 -34.93 -9.87 3.84
C ALA A 592 -34.26 -10.50 2.61
N SER A 593 -33.66 -9.68 1.76
CA SER A 593 -32.87 -10.10 0.59
C SER A 593 -31.79 -9.06 0.28
N LEU A 594 -30.72 -9.51 -0.40
CA LEU A 594 -29.74 -8.61 -1.00
C LEU A 594 -30.27 -8.09 -2.34
N PRO A 595 -30.08 -6.80 -2.67
CA PRO A 595 -30.43 -6.28 -3.98
C PRO A 595 -29.53 -6.92 -5.03
N LEU A 596 -30.10 -7.26 -6.18
CA LEU A 596 -29.40 -7.90 -7.28
C LEU A 596 -29.48 -6.99 -8.52
N THR A 597 -28.41 -6.99 -9.31
CA THR A 597 -28.35 -6.41 -10.65
C THR A 597 -29.23 -7.20 -11.63
N ALA A 598 -29.48 -6.65 -12.81
CA ALA A 598 -30.20 -7.35 -13.89
C ALA A 598 -29.58 -8.71 -14.27
N ASN A 599 -28.28 -8.90 -14.01
CA ASN A 599 -27.55 -10.14 -14.26
C ASN A 599 -27.53 -11.09 -13.05
N GLY A 600 -28.34 -10.84 -12.01
CA GLY A 600 -28.47 -11.70 -10.83
C GLY A 600 -27.30 -11.64 -9.83
N LYS A 601 -26.31 -10.75 -10.04
CA LYS A 601 -25.21 -10.51 -9.09
C LYS A 601 -25.64 -9.48 -8.03
N THR A 602 -25.09 -9.55 -6.82
CA THR A 602 -25.30 -8.54 -5.77
C THR A 602 -25.04 -7.12 -6.28
N ASP A 603 -26.03 -6.24 -6.15
CA ASP A 603 -25.94 -4.84 -6.52
C ASP A 603 -25.27 -4.02 -5.41
N ARG A 604 -23.95 -3.94 -5.48
CA ARG A 604 -23.12 -3.18 -4.53
C ARG A 604 -23.34 -1.66 -4.63
N GLY A 605 -23.76 -1.14 -5.78
CA GLY A 605 -24.09 0.28 -5.93
C GLY A 605 -25.29 0.66 -5.08
N THR A 606 -26.37 -0.13 -5.21
CA THR A 606 -27.57 0.02 -4.37
C THR A 606 -27.26 -0.19 -2.89
N LEU A 607 -26.45 -1.19 -2.53
CA LEU A 607 -26.03 -1.39 -1.13
C LEU A 607 -25.21 -0.22 -0.58
N THR A 608 -24.33 0.38 -1.38
CA THR A 608 -23.53 1.54 -0.96
C THR A 608 -24.41 2.77 -0.73
N ALA A 609 -25.37 3.03 -1.62
CA ALA A 609 -26.33 4.11 -1.45
C ALA A 609 -27.18 3.90 -0.18
N LEU A 610 -27.72 2.69 0.00
CA LEU A 610 -28.48 2.34 1.21
C LEU A 610 -27.66 2.50 2.48
N ALA A 611 -26.40 2.07 2.47
CA ALA A 611 -25.51 2.26 3.62
C ALA A 611 -25.30 3.75 3.95
N GLY A 612 -25.30 4.64 2.95
CA GLY A 612 -25.24 6.09 3.14
C GLY A 612 -26.54 6.73 3.62
N ASP A 613 -27.69 6.09 3.37
CA ASP A 613 -29.03 6.56 3.74
C ASP A 613 -29.51 6.04 5.10
N LEU A 614 -28.99 4.91 5.59
CA LEU A 614 -29.33 4.29 6.88
C LEU A 614 -28.84 5.09 8.11
N ASP A 615 -28.36 6.32 7.92
CA ASP A 615 -27.75 7.19 8.93
C ASP A 615 -28.73 8.15 9.66
N ALA A 616 -30.04 8.04 9.44
CA ALA A 616 -31.01 8.95 10.05
C ALA A 616 -32.05 8.19 10.89
N VAL A 617 -32.07 8.45 12.20
CA VAL A 617 -33.23 8.82 13.06
C VAL A 617 -32.86 8.47 14.50
N GLY A 618 -32.36 9.46 15.25
CA GLY A 618 -32.21 9.43 16.70
C GLY A 618 -32.33 10.85 17.25
N ASP A 619 -32.58 11.00 18.56
CA ASP A 619 -32.61 12.32 19.19
C ASP A 619 -31.23 13.00 19.07
N GLY A 620 -31.25 14.26 18.62
CA GLY A 620 -30.04 15.03 18.38
C GLY A 620 -29.27 15.39 19.67
N PRO A 621 -28.05 15.96 19.52
CA PRO A 621 -27.22 16.42 20.63
C PRO A 621 -27.92 17.56 21.40
N ASP A 622 -28.04 17.40 22.72
CA ASP A 622 -28.91 18.23 23.58
C ASP A 622 -28.10 19.16 24.50
N THR A 623 -26.95 18.70 25.01
CA THR A 623 -26.05 19.54 25.82
C THR A 623 -25.05 20.32 24.95
N PRO A 624 -24.46 21.43 25.45
CA PRO A 624 -23.38 22.12 24.75
C PRO A 624 -22.16 21.21 24.49
N ALA A 625 -21.82 20.32 25.42
CA ALA A 625 -20.75 19.34 25.25
C ALA A 625 -21.09 18.33 24.15
N GLU A 626 -22.31 17.80 24.13
CA GLU A 626 -22.78 16.91 23.07
C GLU A 626 -22.74 17.59 21.69
N ARG A 627 -23.19 18.84 21.58
CA ARG A 627 -23.11 19.60 20.31
C ARG A 627 -21.67 19.84 19.85
N ARG A 628 -20.77 20.18 20.78
CA ARG A 628 -19.34 20.35 20.48
C ARG A 628 -18.72 19.04 20.01
N LEU A 629 -19.04 17.94 20.67
CA LEU A 629 -18.56 16.61 20.33
C LEU A 629 -19.12 16.15 18.96
N ALA A 630 -20.41 16.36 18.71
CA ALA A 630 -21.05 16.06 17.43
C ALA A 630 -20.43 16.86 16.27
N ALA A 631 -20.12 18.15 16.47
CA ALA A 631 -19.42 18.95 15.47
C ALA A 631 -18.01 18.40 15.17
N ALA A 632 -17.29 17.94 16.19
CA ALA A 632 -15.98 17.33 16.01
C ALA A 632 -16.08 15.96 15.30
N TRP A 633 -17.06 15.13 15.67
CA TRP A 633 -17.37 13.88 14.95
C TRP A 633 -17.71 14.14 13.49
N ALA A 634 -18.50 15.17 13.20
CA ALA A 634 -18.88 15.52 11.84
C ALA A 634 -17.68 15.77 10.93
N VAL A 635 -16.70 16.53 11.44
CA VAL A 635 -15.45 16.82 10.73
C VAL A 635 -14.61 15.55 10.56
N VAL A 636 -14.44 14.78 11.62
CA VAL A 636 -13.53 13.62 11.65
C VAL A 636 -14.07 12.43 10.85
N LEU A 637 -15.38 12.20 10.89
CA LEU A 637 -16.05 11.08 10.24
C LEU A 637 -16.58 11.45 8.84
N GLY A 638 -16.59 12.74 8.49
CA GLY A 638 -17.17 13.21 7.23
C GLY A 638 -18.68 13.01 7.15
N ILE A 639 -19.37 13.20 8.28
CA ILE A 639 -20.83 13.02 8.41
C ILE A 639 -21.45 14.38 8.73
N PRO A 640 -22.58 14.77 8.13
CA PRO A 640 -23.32 15.97 8.53
C PRO A 640 -23.67 15.94 10.02
N ALA A 641 -23.43 17.04 10.74
CA ALA A 641 -23.62 17.09 12.20
C ALA A 641 -25.09 16.85 12.63
N ASP A 642 -26.05 17.18 11.77
CA ASP A 642 -27.49 16.95 11.95
C ASP A 642 -27.89 15.47 11.81
N ARG A 643 -26.99 14.61 11.31
CA ARG A 643 -27.19 13.15 11.26
C ARG A 643 -26.57 12.41 12.45
N ILE A 644 -25.92 13.12 13.36
CA ILE A 644 -25.27 12.54 14.54
C ILE A 644 -26.23 12.65 15.72
N GLY A 645 -26.77 11.51 16.15
CA GLY A 645 -27.62 11.37 17.33
C GLY A 645 -26.81 11.21 18.61
N ARG A 646 -27.42 11.56 19.75
CA ARG A 646 -26.73 11.50 21.05
C ARG A 646 -26.41 10.08 21.53
N GLN A 647 -27.18 9.09 21.07
CA GLN A 647 -26.97 7.68 21.38
C GLN A 647 -26.13 6.95 20.33
N ASP A 648 -25.54 7.70 19.39
CA ASP A 648 -24.68 7.11 18.39
C ASP A 648 -23.40 6.58 18.99
N HIS A 649 -23.04 5.38 18.57
CA HIS A 649 -21.77 4.75 18.87
C HIS A 649 -20.72 5.15 17.83
N PHE A 650 -19.58 5.68 18.28
CA PHE A 650 -18.53 6.28 17.43
C PHE A 650 -18.07 5.33 16.34
N PHE A 651 -17.76 4.10 16.72
CA PHE A 651 -17.26 3.10 15.78
C PHE A 651 -18.36 2.63 14.81
N ASP A 652 -19.62 2.60 15.24
CA ASP A 652 -20.75 2.21 14.39
C ASP A 652 -20.99 3.30 13.34
N ARG A 653 -20.71 4.56 13.65
CA ARG A 653 -20.71 5.66 12.68
C ARG A 653 -19.43 5.75 11.82
N GLY A 654 -18.60 4.71 11.83
CA GLY A 654 -17.39 4.62 11.00
C GLY A 654 -16.13 5.17 11.66
N GLY A 655 -16.22 5.48 12.95
CA GLY A 655 -15.08 5.77 13.80
C GLY A 655 -14.06 4.63 13.77
N THR A 656 -12.80 5.02 13.87
CA THR A 656 -11.62 4.14 13.83
C THR A 656 -10.66 4.60 14.91
N SER A 657 -9.63 3.83 15.26
CA SER A 657 -8.60 4.31 16.19
C SER A 657 -7.95 5.61 15.70
N LEU A 658 -7.65 5.71 14.40
CA LEU A 658 -7.13 6.95 13.80
C LEU A 658 -8.16 8.09 13.83
N ALA A 659 -9.43 7.80 13.59
CA ALA A 659 -10.48 8.81 13.71
C ALA A 659 -10.62 9.29 15.17
N ALA A 660 -10.57 8.38 16.15
CA ALA A 660 -10.59 8.73 17.57
C ALA A 660 -9.38 9.59 17.96
N VAL A 661 -8.22 9.33 17.35
CA VAL A 661 -7.01 10.17 17.52
C VAL A 661 -7.22 11.56 16.89
N LYS A 662 -7.73 11.63 15.65
CA LYS A 662 -8.10 12.91 15.01
C LYS A 662 -9.14 13.68 15.84
N LEU A 663 -10.08 12.97 16.46
CA LEU A 663 -11.09 13.53 17.35
C LEU A 663 -10.49 14.11 18.62
N ALA A 664 -9.57 13.37 19.26
CA ALA A 664 -8.83 13.86 20.42
C ALA A 664 -8.06 15.14 20.08
N VAL A 665 -7.39 15.19 18.92
CA VAL A 665 -6.69 16.40 18.44
C VAL A 665 -7.67 17.56 18.21
N ALA A 666 -8.81 17.31 17.55
CA ALA A 666 -9.83 18.33 17.28
C ALA A 666 -10.49 18.90 18.55
N LEU A 667 -10.49 18.14 19.64
CA LEU A 667 -11.03 18.53 20.95
C LEU A 667 -9.97 19.01 21.94
N ASP A 668 -8.79 19.38 21.45
CA ASP A 668 -7.66 19.85 22.27
C ASP A 668 -7.28 18.89 23.40
N ARG A 669 -7.37 17.58 23.11
CA ARG A 669 -7.02 16.47 24.00
C ARG A 669 -7.81 16.46 25.31
N ALA A 670 -8.98 17.08 25.34
CA ALA A 670 -9.94 16.94 26.43
C ALA A 670 -10.44 15.49 26.59
N ILE A 671 -10.25 14.65 25.56
CA ILE A 671 -10.44 13.20 25.59
C ILE A 671 -9.24 12.51 24.94
N SER A 672 -9.04 11.24 25.29
CA SER A 672 -8.04 10.34 24.70
C SER A 672 -8.69 9.23 23.86
N LEU A 673 -7.88 8.51 23.06
CA LEU A 673 -8.34 7.29 22.37
C LEU A 673 -8.96 6.28 23.33
N LYS A 674 -8.41 6.17 24.55
CA LYS A 674 -8.90 5.27 25.58
C LYS A 674 -10.29 5.67 26.07
N ASP A 675 -10.56 6.96 26.16
CA ASP A 675 -11.88 7.48 26.54
C ASP A 675 -12.91 7.19 25.46
N VAL A 676 -12.59 7.42 24.19
CA VAL A 676 -13.47 7.07 23.05
C VAL A 676 -13.75 5.56 22.99
N THR A 677 -12.77 4.73 23.33
CA THR A 677 -12.93 3.27 23.33
C THR A 677 -13.80 2.79 24.50
N ARG A 678 -13.67 3.42 25.67
CA ARG A 678 -14.43 3.08 26.89
C ARG A 678 -15.85 3.64 26.90
N HIS A 679 -16.02 4.83 26.34
CA HIS A 679 -17.27 5.56 26.25
C HIS A 679 -17.53 5.91 24.78
N PRO A 680 -17.85 4.93 23.94
CA PRO A 680 -18.01 5.14 22.49
C PRO A 680 -19.32 5.84 22.11
N VAL A 681 -20.29 5.94 23.04
CA VAL A 681 -21.56 6.62 22.80
C VAL A 681 -21.39 8.13 22.97
N LEU A 682 -21.93 8.93 22.06
CA LEU A 682 -21.74 10.38 22.05
C LEU A 682 -22.11 11.05 23.39
N ALA A 683 -23.28 10.73 23.95
CA ALA A 683 -23.73 11.28 25.23
C ALA A 683 -22.78 10.90 26.39
N ASP A 684 -22.35 9.64 26.44
CA ASP A 684 -21.44 9.14 27.49
C ASP A 684 -20.07 9.81 27.41
N LEU A 685 -19.55 9.97 26.19
CA LEU A 685 -18.27 10.63 25.94
C LEU A 685 -18.33 12.13 26.24
N ALA A 686 -19.45 12.77 25.91
CA ALA A 686 -19.69 14.18 26.23
C ALA A 686 -19.68 14.43 27.75
N GLY A 687 -20.13 13.47 28.55
CA GLY A 687 -20.08 13.55 30.02
C GLY A 687 -18.65 13.69 30.58
N LEU A 688 -17.61 13.33 29.82
CA LEU A 688 -16.21 13.55 30.22
C LEU A 688 -15.72 14.97 29.93
N LEU A 689 -16.41 15.70 29.05
CA LEU A 689 -16.10 17.08 28.67
C LEU A 689 -16.79 18.11 29.59
N ASP A 690 -17.80 17.69 30.35
CA ASP A 690 -18.47 18.53 31.33
C ASP A 690 -17.61 18.67 32.60
N PRO A 691 -17.40 19.90 33.13
CA PRO A 691 -16.68 20.07 34.39
C PRO A 691 -17.45 19.39 35.54
N PRO A 692 -16.77 18.85 36.57
CA PRO A 692 -17.47 18.33 37.74
C PRO A 692 -18.30 19.46 38.36
N VAL A 693 -19.61 19.23 38.49
CA VAL A 693 -20.49 20.13 39.23
C VAL A 693 -19.95 20.21 40.66
N SER A 694 -19.33 21.33 41.00
CA SER A 694 -18.93 21.62 42.38
C SER A 694 -20.21 21.82 43.18
N SER A 695 -20.56 20.81 43.98
CA SER A 695 -21.63 20.90 44.99
C SER A 695 -21.17 21.67 46.20
#